data_AF-A0A944HZ94-F1
#
_entry.id   AF-A0A944HZ94-F1
#
_cell.length_a   1.000
_cell.length_b   1.000
_cell.length_c   1.000
_cell.angle_alpha   90.00
_cell.angle_beta   90.00
_cell.angle_gamma   90.00
#
_symmetry.space_group_name_H-M   'P 1'
#
loop_
_entity.id
_entity.type
_entity.pdbx_description
1 polymer ?
#
loop_
_entity_poly.entity_id
_entity_poly.type
_entity_poly.pdbx_seq_one_letter_code
_entity_poly.pdbx_strand_id
1 'polypeptide(L)'
;MINRTRLRTDLQTQVAQVEADLQAQLGALPELEQRLREEHKAAFLAKRTTASATQWMGERITQSAVAWVLATVFVRFCEDNGLLTTPYLAGPSPARQAHAEELHEQFMTEDAARTHRDWLLEAFNDIGSGQAGRLLFDPQHNPLYQIDISHDAAKALIDFWRKREEQGTSTVQAHSFRDPEWDTRFLGDLYEHLSSAAREKYALLQTPEFVEKFILGRTLKHAINEFGYDSVKVIDPTCGSGHFVLGAFYQILREWEEKAPSVDIHERVSSALSAVHGVDINPFAVAIARFRLFVAALKASGVSRLRDAANHDWPLNLATGDSLIFNPDEEISGFKEAASGILVNHLYSTEDLDDYPGILEQGSYHVVVGNPPYIVPGKDSPKDRYKQLYKTCYQKYQLTVPFTERFFHLVKPADANGKGGGYVGQITGNGFMKREFGEKLIQHYLATEVDLTEVIDASGAFIPGHGTPTVIMIGRRRKAHLGAQTIRTVRSVQGEPQIPEDAAQGLVWRDIVHQIDSPGKSSGVWVSAENLNRKRYFGKHPWILMDGGLETVELIGEKSRSTVRNSLQRDIGFASFPGQDDAFMGARHAFNRLGIPWNTSPPLVTGDALRDWGYSTDQAAVTPYSEKTKPLPYDESSKWGRFLWPSRQVLRSTTGFNGQTQGDTGTPWWTWYRWVADRYKTPLAISYAIISSHNHFTLLQGDEVYKDSAPVIKLPEGATKSEHLELLGVLNSSTAGFWLKQMCQDKPSNGVKRGLESEKWTVRYQFNGTNVQEFPLPARYPLTRATELDALAQQLSATSPTAIASDPEKPPTAEALDFARDEWLRIRGRMIAVQEELDWEVYGIYGLHQDLTAPVDSLPTSGLELGQRAFEIDLGRKADAGEAKTEWFRRHNSTMISSIPADWPEEYKLTVERRLEAIRNSAVIGLVERPEYKRRWLTDGWEAQQHTALREWLLARMERRELWYEMGDDGVERPRTRTIAELVDVLNADADFVDVAALYADGKDLTEVIPELVSNQHVPFLAALRYKESAIKKKRAVWEQVWEQQRAEDAAAAAGDLEESLKIRDSIPVPPKYVTGDFVKPSYAAQRGGLDVPKERFISYSRTLSNPTEFLGWGGWDHQEQALALVLAIEARLAAASWEEAGLTPYLAGLLELLPWVRQWHPDQADFYEEVVADYQRDRELTDEALRDWRPRKPKKK
;
A
#
# COMPACT_ATOMS: atom_id res chain seq x y z
N MET A 1 34.84 -7.71 -9.50
CA MET A 1 33.52 -7.14 -9.83
C MET A 1 32.72 -7.06 -8.54
N ILE A 2 32.07 -5.92 -8.26
CA ILE A 2 31.42 -5.62 -6.97
C ILE A 2 30.23 -6.57 -6.75
N ASN A 3 30.20 -7.31 -5.63
CA ASN A 3 29.01 -8.07 -5.22
C ASN A 3 28.00 -7.13 -4.55
N ARG A 4 27.13 -6.51 -5.36
CA ARG A 4 26.18 -5.47 -4.94
C ARG A 4 25.22 -5.93 -3.85
N THR A 5 24.67 -7.14 -3.97
CA THR A 5 23.69 -7.69 -3.01
C THR A 5 24.31 -7.84 -1.63
N ARG A 6 25.51 -8.40 -1.58
CA ARG A 6 26.24 -8.62 -0.33
C ARG A 6 26.67 -7.31 0.31
N LEU A 7 27.32 -6.43 -0.46
CA LEU A 7 27.74 -5.10 0.01
C LEU A 7 26.57 -4.32 0.64
N ARG A 8 25.40 -4.37 0.00
CA ARG A 8 24.18 -3.74 0.52
C ARG A 8 23.77 -4.28 1.89
N THR A 9 23.68 -5.59 2.06
CA THR A 9 23.28 -6.21 3.33
C THR A 9 24.27 -5.90 4.45
N ASP A 10 25.56 -5.95 4.13
CA ASP A 10 26.62 -5.69 5.10
C ASP A 10 26.62 -4.20 5.52
N LEU A 11 26.44 -3.26 4.58
CA LEU A 11 26.35 -1.82 4.88
C LEU A 11 25.06 -1.43 5.62
N GLN A 12 23.93 -2.08 5.39
CA GLN A 12 22.72 -1.89 6.21
C GLN A 12 22.97 -2.23 7.69
N THR A 13 23.78 -3.27 7.93
CA THR A 13 24.18 -3.64 9.29
C THR A 13 25.07 -2.56 9.92
N GLN A 14 25.99 -1.97 9.14
CA GLN A 14 26.81 -0.85 9.61
C GLN A 14 25.99 0.39 9.92
N VAL A 15 25.01 0.75 9.08
CA VAL A 15 24.09 1.88 9.37
C VAL A 15 23.36 1.67 10.69
N ALA A 16 22.78 0.48 10.92
CA ALA A 16 22.07 0.20 12.17
C ALA A 16 22.98 0.26 13.42
N GLN A 17 24.25 -0.14 13.28
CA GLN A 17 25.24 -0.03 14.37
C GLN A 17 25.59 1.44 14.66
N VAL A 18 25.80 2.24 13.62
CA VAL A 18 26.07 3.68 13.77
C VAL A 18 24.85 4.42 14.31
N GLU A 19 23.62 4.09 13.89
CA GLU A 19 22.40 4.68 14.45
C GLU A 19 22.29 4.43 15.97
N ALA A 20 22.60 3.21 16.41
CA ALA A 20 22.60 2.87 17.84
C ALA A 20 23.65 3.67 18.63
N ASP A 21 24.84 3.87 18.05
CA ASP A 21 25.90 4.69 18.64
C ASP A 21 25.50 6.17 18.74
N LEU A 22 25.02 6.76 17.65
CA LEU A 22 24.59 8.17 17.61
C LEU A 22 23.41 8.43 18.57
N GLN A 23 22.48 7.48 18.71
CA GLN A 23 21.40 7.55 19.68
C GLN A 23 21.94 7.55 21.12
N ALA A 24 22.99 6.79 21.40
CA ALA A 24 23.66 6.78 22.71
C ALA A 24 24.43 8.08 22.98
N GLN A 25 25.12 8.63 21.97
CA GLN A 25 25.81 9.92 22.06
C GLN A 25 24.84 11.06 22.40
N LEU A 26 23.67 11.07 21.77
CA LEU A 26 22.65 12.09 21.99
C LEU A 26 22.06 12.05 23.41
N GLY A 27 21.98 10.85 24.02
CA GLY A 27 21.60 10.70 25.43
C GLY A 27 22.70 11.06 26.43
N ALA A 28 23.97 11.13 25.98
CA ALA A 28 25.14 11.42 26.82
C ALA A 28 25.57 12.90 26.80
N LEU A 29 25.16 13.67 25.78
CA LEU A 29 25.57 15.07 25.55
C LEU A 29 24.37 16.03 25.51
N PRO A 30 23.97 16.62 26.66
CA PRO A 30 22.79 17.49 26.75
C PRO A 30 22.80 18.72 25.83
N GLU A 31 23.98 19.28 25.55
CA GLU A 31 24.13 20.47 24.68
C GLU A 31 23.78 20.16 23.22
N LEU A 32 24.14 18.96 22.75
CA LEU A 32 23.83 18.49 21.40
C LEU A 32 22.32 18.29 21.23
N GLU A 33 21.69 17.67 22.23
CA GLU A 33 20.24 17.49 22.25
C GLU A 33 19.51 18.84 22.26
N GLN A 34 19.98 19.81 23.03
CA GLN A 34 19.41 21.16 23.06
C GLN A 34 19.50 21.86 21.71
N ARG A 35 20.66 21.84 21.05
CA ARG A 35 20.85 22.44 19.72
C ARG A 35 19.88 21.88 18.68
N LEU A 36 19.71 20.55 18.65
CA LEU A 36 18.78 19.89 17.72
C LEU A 36 17.32 20.23 18.04
N ARG A 37 16.94 20.38 19.31
CA ARG A 37 15.60 20.84 19.71
C ARG A 37 15.34 22.29 19.29
N GLU A 38 16.34 23.16 19.35
CA GLU A 38 16.23 24.55 18.88
C GLU A 38 16.08 24.63 17.35
N GLU A 39 16.83 23.82 16.59
CA GLU A 39 16.67 23.69 15.13
C GLU A 39 15.27 23.17 14.76
N HIS A 40 14.78 22.13 15.46
CA HIS A 40 13.40 21.64 15.28
C HIS A 40 12.37 22.72 15.51
N LYS A 41 12.51 23.50 16.60
CA LYS A 41 11.59 24.59 16.92
C LYS A 41 11.58 25.66 15.83
N ALA A 42 12.74 26.04 15.29
CA ALA A 42 12.86 26.97 14.18
C ALA A 42 12.18 26.44 12.90
N ALA A 43 12.44 25.19 12.53
CA ALA A 43 11.83 24.55 11.37
C ALA A 43 10.30 24.40 11.50
N PHE A 44 9.81 24.11 12.70
CA PHE A 44 8.37 24.02 13.00
C PHE A 44 7.70 25.40 12.88
N LEU A 45 8.30 26.46 13.44
CA LEU A 45 7.80 27.83 13.33
C LEU A 45 7.79 28.34 11.88
N ALA A 46 8.82 27.99 11.09
CA ALA A 46 8.90 28.31 9.67
C ALA A 46 7.96 27.46 8.79
N LYS A 47 7.15 26.56 9.39
CA LYS A 47 6.25 25.62 8.70
C LYS A 47 6.97 24.73 7.66
N ARG A 48 8.25 24.43 7.90
CA ARG A 48 9.06 23.48 7.12
C ARG A 48 8.80 22.03 7.52
N THR A 49 8.36 21.79 8.76
CA THR A 49 7.97 20.46 9.28
C THR A 49 6.77 20.56 10.22
N THR A 50 5.96 19.50 10.30
CA THR A 50 4.97 19.32 11.38
C THR A 50 5.27 18.13 12.29
N ALA A 51 6.42 17.47 12.10
CA ALA A 51 6.82 16.30 12.88
C ALA A 51 7.07 16.68 14.36
N SER A 52 6.84 15.74 15.27
CA SER A 52 7.22 15.91 16.67
C SER A 52 8.75 16.00 16.80
N ALA A 53 9.24 16.63 17.88
CA ALA A 53 10.68 16.77 18.11
C ALA A 53 11.40 15.41 18.11
N THR A 54 10.82 14.40 18.76
CA THR A 54 11.37 13.04 18.80
C THR A 54 11.47 12.40 17.42
N GLN A 55 10.41 12.51 16.60
CA GLN A 55 10.42 11.96 15.24
C GLN A 55 11.46 12.67 14.37
N TRP A 56 11.51 14.01 14.43
CA TRP A 56 12.45 14.82 13.67
C TRP A 56 13.92 14.54 14.05
N MET A 57 14.21 14.37 15.34
CA MET A 57 15.55 14.02 15.82
C MET A 57 15.97 12.61 15.41
N GLY A 58 15.06 11.63 15.47
CA GLY A 58 15.32 10.28 14.98
C GLY A 58 15.73 10.29 13.49
N GLU A 59 15.12 11.16 12.69
CA GLU A 59 15.52 11.34 11.29
C GLU A 59 16.93 11.92 11.13
N ARG A 60 17.34 12.88 11.96
CA ARG A 60 18.71 13.43 11.96
C ARG A 60 19.76 12.39 12.34
N ILE A 61 19.43 11.48 13.26
CA ILE A 61 20.29 10.35 13.63
C ILE A 61 20.48 9.42 12.43
N THR A 62 19.39 8.98 11.80
CA THR A 62 19.47 8.14 10.59
C THR A 62 20.25 8.83 9.48
N GLN A 63 20.03 10.13 9.28
CA GLN A 63 20.77 10.92 8.30
C GLN A 63 22.28 10.93 8.59
N SER A 64 22.68 11.25 9.81
CA SER A 64 24.08 11.28 10.22
C SER A 64 24.72 9.89 10.09
N ALA A 65 24.04 8.82 10.48
CA ALA A 65 24.54 7.45 10.37
C ALA A 65 24.82 7.04 8.92
N VAL A 66 23.88 7.32 8.01
CA VAL A 66 24.05 7.05 6.58
C VAL A 66 25.21 7.88 6.01
N ALA A 67 25.35 9.14 6.43
CA ALA A 67 26.43 10.03 6.01
C ALA A 67 27.81 9.46 6.36
N TRP A 68 28.01 9.02 7.61
CA TRP A 68 29.25 8.41 8.07
C TRP A 68 29.60 7.14 7.30
N VAL A 69 28.63 6.24 7.10
CA VAL A 69 28.85 5.01 6.33
C VAL A 69 29.20 5.33 4.88
N LEU A 70 28.43 6.21 4.22
CA LEU A 70 28.64 6.61 2.83
C LEU A 70 29.99 7.30 2.61
N ALA A 71 30.42 8.15 3.54
CA ALA A 71 31.73 8.78 3.53
C ALA A 71 32.87 7.76 3.44
N THR A 72 32.80 6.68 4.23
CA THR A 72 33.81 5.60 4.16
C THR A 72 33.75 4.81 2.85
N VAL A 73 32.58 4.72 2.20
CA VAL A 73 32.44 4.13 0.85
C VAL A 73 33.18 4.97 -0.18
N PHE A 74 33.08 6.31 -0.13
CA PHE A 74 33.84 7.20 -1.03
C PHE A 74 35.34 7.05 -0.85
N VAL A 75 35.83 7.03 0.40
CA VAL A 75 37.25 6.77 0.70
C VAL A 75 37.69 5.43 0.11
N ARG A 76 36.94 4.37 0.38
CA ARG A 76 37.27 3.04 -0.11
C ARG A 76 37.29 2.96 -1.63
N PHE A 77 36.36 3.62 -2.32
CA PHE A 77 36.35 3.69 -3.79
C PHE A 77 37.58 4.39 -4.33
N CYS A 78 37.95 5.53 -3.74
CA CYS A 78 39.13 6.30 -4.15
C CYS A 78 40.43 5.53 -3.90
N GLU A 79 40.56 4.82 -2.78
CA GLU A 79 41.71 3.97 -2.49
C GLU A 79 41.85 2.83 -3.51
N ASP A 80 40.77 2.11 -3.80
CA ASP A 80 40.81 0.92 -4.65
C ASP A 80 41.12 1.21 -6.11
N ASN A 81 40.81 2.43 -6.55
CA ASN A 81 41.04 2.91 -7.90
C ASN A 81 42.28 3.82 -8.01
N GLY A 82 43.05 3.96 -6.93
CA GLY A 82 44.33 4.69 -6.94
C GLY A 82 44.21 6.21 -7.00
N LEU A 83 43.03 6.75 -6.70
CA LEU A 83 42.74 8.20 -6.68
C LEU A 83 43.38 8.90 -5.46
N LEU A 84 43.62 8.15 -4.38
CA LEU A 84 44.32 8.60 -3.19
C LEU A 84 45.75 8.06 -3.15
N THR A 85 46.70 8.95 -2.81
CA THR A 85 48.11 8.56 -2.62
C THR A 85 48.28 7.80 -1.30
N THR A 86 47.64 8.30 -0.24
CA THR A 86 47.65 7.74 1.11
C THR A 86 46.48 6.78 1.30
N PRO A 87 46.70 5.52 1.73
CA PRO A 87 45.62 4.64 2.11
C PRO A 87 45.27 4.84 3.60
N TYR A 88 43.98 4.94 3.91
CA TYR A 88 43.45 5.21 5.24
C TYR A 88 42.72 4.00 5.83
N LEU A 89 41.82 3.38 5.06
CA LEU A 89 40.98 2.26 5.50
C LEU A 89 41.68 0.92 5.24
N ALA A 90 41.99 0.63 3.97
CA ALA A 90 42.68 -0.60 3.58
C ALA A 90 43.49 -0.50 2.27
N GLY A 91 42.96 -0.01 1.16
CA GLY A 91 43.64 -0.10 -0.15
C GLY A 91 43.56 -1.46 -0.87
N PRO A 92 43.83 -1.52 -2.20
CA PRO A 92 43.41 -2.62 -3.08
C PRO A 92 44.28 -3.88 -3.05
N SER A 93 45.37 -3.89 -2.29
CA SER A 93 46.33 -5.01 -2.25
C SER A 93 46.79 -5.30 -0.83
N PRO A 94 47.29 -6.51 -0.55
CA PRO A 94 47.79 -6.83 0.79
C PRO A 94 48.85 -5.88 1.32
N ALA A 95 49.77 -5.46 0.45
CA ALA A 95 50.82 -4.49 0.79
C ALA A 95 50.26 -3.09 1.05
N ARG A 96 49.23 -2.66 0.31
CA ARG A 96 48.62 -1.33 0.52
C ARG A 96 47.81 -1.29 1.82
N GLN A 97 47.21 -2.42 2.22
CA GLN A 97 46.54 -2.55 3.52
C GLN A 97 47.49 -2.58 4.69
N ALA A 98 48.59 -3.32 4.60
CA ALA A 98 49.63 -3.26 5.63
C ALA A 98 50.10 -1.79 5.82
N HIS A 99 50.28 -1.05 4.72
CA HIS A 99 50.65 0.36 4.80
C HIS A 99 49.57 1.25 5.43
N ALA A 100 48.28 1.00 5.15
CA ALA A 100 47.18 1.73 5.81
C ALA A 100 47.10 1.44 7.32
N GLU A 101 47.39 0.19 7.71
CA GLU A 101 47.45 -0.24 9.10
C GLU A 101 48.63 0.43 9.83
N GLU A 102 49.83 0.42 9.23
CA GLU A 102 51.03 1.09 9.75
C GLU A 102 50.81 2.59 9.95
N LEU A 103 50.24 3.28 8.96
CA LEU A 103 49.97 4.73 9.06
C LEU A 103 48.93 5.04 10.13
N HIS A 104 47.90 4.20 10.27
CA HIS A 104 46.89 4.35 11.32
C HIS A 104 47.51 4.14 12.72
N GLU A 105 48.35 3.12 12.90
CA GLU A 105 49.07 2.87 14.16
C GLU A 105 50.03 4.02 14.50
N GLN A 106 50.76 4.54 13.51
CA GLN A 106 51.60 5.72 13.70
C GLN A 106 50.76 6.93 14.14
N PHE A 107 49.66 7.20 13.44
CA PHE A 107 48.76 8.31 13.78
C PHE A 107 48.24 8.23 15.21
N MET A 108 47.87 7.02 15.67
CA MET A 108 47.35 6.80 17.03
C MET A 108 48.43 6.88 18.11
N THR A 109 49.70 6.62 17.78
CA THR A 109 50.83 6.65 18.74
C THR A 109 51.46 8.02 18.89
N GLU A 110 51.26 8.92 17.92
CA GLU A 110 51.80 10.29 17.94
C GLU A 110 51.17 11.18 19.03
N ASP A 111 49.90 10.98 19.37
CA ASP A 111 49.20 11.74 20.42
C ASP A 111 48.11 10.87 21.07
N ALA A 112 48.19 10.72 22.40
CA ALA A 112 47.26 9.90 23.19
C ALA A 112 45.82 10.46 23.23
N ALA A 113 45.61 11.73 22.84
CA ALA A 113 44.28 12.33 22.72
C ALA A 113 43.58 12.00 21.39
N ARG A 114 44.29 11.47 20.39
CA ARG A 114 43.72 11.11 19.08
C ARG A 114 42.79 9.91 19.18
N THR A 115 41.75 9.94 18.37
CA THR A 115 40.73 8.90 18.28
C THR A 115 40.67 8.29 16.89
N HIS A 116 40.07 7.10 16.76
CA HIS A 116 39.79 6.50 15.45
C HIS A 116 38.86 7.37 14.58
N ARG A 117 38.03 8.22 15.20
CA ARG A 117 37.24 9.22 14.48
C ARG A 117 38.15 10.25 13.81
N ASP A 118 39.17 10.74 14.51
CA ASP A 118 40.11 11.73 13.95
C ASP A 118 40.85 11.16 12.72
N TRP A 119 41.14 9.84 12.72
CA TRP A 119 41.70 9.17 11.54
C TRP A 119 40.75 9.15 10.32
N LEU A 120 39.46 8.91 10.55
CA LEU A 120 38.45 9.01 9.47
C LEU A 120 38.33 10.44 8.96
N LEU A 121 38.40 11.44 9.85
CA LEU A 121 38.37 12.85 9.47
C LEU A 121 39.59 13.25 8.64
N GLU A 122 40.79 12.71 8.92
CA GLU A 122 41.96 12.89 8.05
C GLU A 122 41.73 12.36 6.63
N ALA A 123 41.08 11.19 6.50
CA ALA A 123 40.72 10.63 5.20
C ALA A 123 39.73 11.53 4.44
N PHE A 124 38.74 12.06 5.15
CA PHE A 124 37.73 12.97 4.58
C PHE A 124 38.35 14.30 4.18
N ASN A 125 39.30 14.82 4.96
CA ASN A 125 40.05 16.03 4.65
C ASN A 125 40.94 15.88 3.41
N ASP A 126 41.58 14.72 3.20
CA ASP A 126 42.40 14.48 1.99
C ASP A 126 41.53 14.43 0.73
N ILE A 127 40.36 13.80 0.77
CA ILE A 127 39.39 13.85 -0.35
C ILE A 127 38.78 15.25 -0.49
N GLY A 128 38.52 15.91 0.64
CA GLY A 128 38.02 17.27 0.73
C GLY A 128 39.01 18.34 0.25
N SER A 129 40.27 17.96 -0.01
CA SER A 129 41.30 18.89 -0.47
C SER A 129 41.03 19.29 -1.93
N GLY A 130 40.87 20.60 -2.16
CA GLY A 130 40.53 21.17 -3.47
C GLY A 130 39.04 21.55 -3.63
N GLN A 131 38.73 22.30 -4.69
CA GLN A 131 37.43 22.94 -4.89
C GLN A 131 36.26 21.93 -4.96
N ALA A 132 36.33 20.91 -5.83
CA ALA A 132 35.27 19.92 -5.98
C ALA A 132 35.22 18.91 -4.82
N GLY A 133 36.37 18.55 -4.25
CA GLY A 133 36.45 17.66 -3.09
C GLY A 133 35.75 18.23 -1.86
N ARG A 134 35.91 19.54 -1.62
CA ARG A 134 35.27 20.25 -0.49
C ARG A 134 33.75 20.10 -0.49
N LEU A 135 33.10 20.06 -1.66
CA LEU A 135 31.64 19.92 -1.77
C LEU A 135 31.10 18.55 -1.31
N LEU A 136 31.98 17.55 -1.14
CA LEU A 136 31.64 16.22 -0.62
C LEU A 136 31.71 16.15 0.90
N PHE A 137 32.62 16.90 1.52
CA PHE A 137 32.91 16.88 2.95
C PHE A 137 32.82 18.28 3.58
N ASP A 138 31.88 19.09 3.11
CA ASP A 138 31.69 20.44 3.63
C ASP A 138 31.17 20.41 5.08
N PRO A 139 31.92 20.96 6.07
CA PRO A 139 31.50 20.94 7.47
C PRO A 139 30.23 21.70 7.77
N GLN A 140 29.85 22.66 6.91
CA GLN A 140 28.66 23.48 7.11
C GLN A 140 27.37 22.71 6.75
N HIS A 141 27.39 21.97 5.64
CA HIS A 141 26.18 21.35 5.09
C HIS A 141 26.13 19.82 5.16
N ASN A 142 27.25 19.12 5.39
CA ASN A 142 27.24 17.66 5.40
C ASN A 142 26.64 17.09 6.70
N PRO A 143 25.60 16.22 6.62
CA PRO A 143 24.97 15.63 7.80
C PRO A 143 25.91 14.88 8.75
N LEU A 144 27.05 14.37 8.28
CA LEU A 144 27.99 13.63 9.13
C LEU A 144 28.55 14.48 10.28
N TYR A 145 28.66 15.80 10.10
CA TYR A 145 29.15 16.73 11.13
C TYR A 145 28.04 17.22 12.07
N GLN A 146 26.80 16.77 11.90
CA GLN A 146 25.72 17.12 12.82
C GLN A 146 25.81 16.36 14.14
N ILE A 147 26.18 15.08 14.11
CA ILE A 147 26.31 14.22 15.27
C ILE A 147 27.58 13.38 15.08
N ASP A 148 28.53 13.54 15.99
CA ASP A 148 29.78 12.80 15.96
C ASP A 148 29.56 11.35 16.40
N ILE A 149 30.19 10.41 15.69
CA ILE A 149 30.29 9.02 16.14
C ILE A 149 31.31 8.89 17.28
N SER A 150 31.16 7.83 18.09
CA SER A 150 32.13 7.47 19.10
C SER A 150 33.43 6.92 18.51
N HIS A 151 34.47 6.88 19.33
CA HIS A 151 35.73 6.21 19.01
C HIS A 151 35.52 4.74 18.61
N ASP A 152 34.65 4.02 19.32
CA ASP A 152 34.39 2.59 19.08
C ASP A 152 33.63 2.36 17.77
N ALA A 153 32.64 3.21 17.46
CA ALA A 153 31.92 3.15 16.20
C ALA A 153 32.84 3.47 15.01
N ALA A 154 33.72 4.46 15.14
CA ALA A 154 34.73 4.76 14.13
C ALA A 154 35.69 3.58 13.90
N LYS A 155 36.14 2.93 14.98
CA LYS A 155 36.96 1.71 14.92
C LYS A 155 36.24 0.58 14.17
N ALA A 156 34.96 0.35 14.49
CA ALA A 156 34.17 -0.70 13.87
C ALA A 156 34.03 -0.49 12.35
N LEU A 157 33.85 0.75 11.89
CA LEU A 157 33.82 1.08 10.46
C LEU A 157 35.17 0.82 9.77
N ILE A 158 36.29 1.14 10.42
CA ILE A 158 37.63 0.84 9.90
C ILE A 158 37.84 -0.68 9.80
N ASP A 159 37.53 -1.42 10.86
CA ASP A 159 37.67 -2.88 10.92
C ASP A 159 36.79 -3.58 9.87
N PHE A 160 35.58 -3.06 9.62
CA PHE A 160 34.69 -3.53 8.57
C PHE A 160 35.36 -3.56 7.20
N TRP A 161 36.04 -2.47 6.81
CA TRP A 161 36.73 -2.38 5.53
C TRP A 161 38.02 -3.19 5.43
N ARG A 162 38.66 -3.49 6.57
CA ARG A 162 39.87 -4.32 6.66
C ARG A 162 39.59 -5.82 6.59
N LYS A 163 38.32 -6.22 6.73
CA LYS A 163 37.91 -7.63 6.74
C LYS A 163 38.32 -8.35 5.45
N ARG A 164 38.95 -9.50 5.64
CA ARG A 164 39.37 -10.40 4.58
C ARG A 164 38.76 -11.78 4.73
N GLU A 165 38.65 -12.49 3.61
CA GLU A 165 38.02 -13.80 3.54
C GLU A 165 38.85 -14.76 2.70
N GLU A 166 38.76 -16.04 3.04
CA GLU A 166 39.39 -17.11 2.30
C GLU A 166 38.53 -17.47 1.07
N GLN A 167 39.12 -17.32 -0.12
CA GLN A 167 38.61 -17.88 -1.37
C GLN A 167 39.63 -18.89 -1.90
N GLY A 168 39.35 -20.17 -1.67
CA GLY A 168 40.27 -21.26 -2.03
C GLY A 168 41.57 -21.17 -1.22
N THR A 169 42.72 -21.08 -1.90
CA THR A 169 44.04 -20.91 -1.28
C THR A 169 44.46 -19.45 -1.12
N SER A 170 43.59 -18.50 -1.45
CA SER A 170 43.89 -17.06 -1.44
C SER A 170 43.01 -16.29 -0.46
N THR A 171 43.58 -15.28 0.19
CA THR A 171 42.83 -14.36 1.05
C THR A 171 42.52 -13.10 0.26
N VAL A 172 41.24 -12.78 0.06
CA VAL A 172 40.76 -11.60 -0.66
C VAL A 172 40.03 -10.65 0.27
N GLN A 173 39.96 -9.37 -0.10
CA GLN A 173 39.11 -8.42 0.64
C GLN A 173 37.64 -8.78 0.51
N ALA A 174 36.90 -8.68 1.62
CA ALA A 174 35.46 -8.94 1.64
C ALA A 174 34.69 -8.01 0.67
N HIS A 175 35.15 -6.76 0.54
CA HIS A 175 34.59 -5.75 -0.35
C HIS A 175 35.71 -5.01 -1.09
N SER A 176 35.67 -5.03 -2.43
CA SER A 176 36.57 -4.25 -3.28
C SER A 176 35.80 -3.52 -4.38
N PHE A 177 36.22 -2.28 -4.65
CA PHE A 177 35.68 -1.35 -5.66
C PHE A 177 36.59 -1.16 -6.87
N ARG A 178 37.63 -1.99 -7.01
CA ARG A 178 38.55 -1.89 -8.15
C ARG A 178 37.81 -2.15 -9.46
N ASP A 179 37.81 -1.14 -10.32
CA ASP A 179 37.14 -1.17 -11.61
C ASP A 179 37.95 -0.35 -12.64
N PRO A 180 38.45 -0.95 -13.73
CA PRO A 180 39.14 -0.21 -14.79
C PRO A 180 38.32 0.94 -15.38
N GLU A 181 36.99 0.83 -15.35
CA GLU A 181 36.09 1.83 -15.92
C GLU A 181 35.62 2.89 -14.91
N TRP A 182 36.02 2.78 -13.64
CA TRP A 182 35.52 3.63 -12.54
C TRP A 182 33.98 3.72 -12.53
N ASP A 183 33.26 2.60 -12.71
CA ASP A 183 31.80 2.61 -12.68
C ASP A 183 31.30 2.98 -11.28
N THR A 184 30.59 4.11 -11.20
CA THR A 184 29.99 4.62 -9.97
C THR A 184 28.48 4.38 -9.88
N ARG A 185 27.88 3.71 -10.86
CA ARG A 185 26.42 3.48 -10.92
C ARG A 185 25.90 2.72 -9.70
N PHE A 186 26.68 1.77 -9.18
CA PHE A 186 26.31 1.01 -7.99
C PHE A 186 26.09 1.88 -6.74
N LEU A 187 26.64 3.11 -6.68
CA LEU A 187 26.44 4.02 -5.54
C LEU A 187 24.99 4.52 -5.46
N GLY A 188 24.35 4.73 -6.62
CA GLY A 188 22.92 5.00 -6.67
C GLY A 188 22.13 3.83 -6.10
N ASP A 189 22.39 2.62 -6.61
CA ASP A 189 21.70 1.38 -6.21
C ASP A 189 21.87 1.09 -4.71
N LEU A 190 23.07 1.36 -4.19
CA LEU A 190 23.41 1.16 -2.80
C LEU A 190 22.56 2.07 -1.92
N TYR A 191 22.52 3.37 -2.24
CA TYR A 191 21.83 4.38 -1.46
C TYR A 191 20.32 4.12 -1.32
N GLU A 192 19.64 3.71 -2.39
CA GLU A 192 18.20 3.38 -2.37
C GLU A 192 17.82 2.33 -1.32
N HIS A 193 18.79 1.57 -0.84
CA HIS A 193 18.57 0.46 0.06
C HIS A 193 19.24 0.59 1.43
N LEU A 194 20.06 1.62 1.68
CA LEU A 194 20.74 1.78 2.98
C LEU A 194 19.77 2.13 4.12
N SER A 195 18.61 2.73 3.84
CA SER A 195 17.56 2.99 4.84
C SER A 195 16.16 2.81 4.23
N SER A 196 15.39 1.85 4.74
CA SER A 196 13.99 1.63 4.33
C SER A 196 13.10 2.82 4.64
N ALA A 197 13.33 3.49 5.78
CA ALA A 197 12.62 4.70 6.18
C ALA A 197 12.89 5.86 5.20
N ALA A 198 14.14 6.06 4.77
CA ALA A 198 14.48 7.07 3.77
C ALA A 198 13.87 6.74 2.39
N ARG A 199 13.87 5.47 2.00
CA ARG A 199 13.25 5.01 0.75
C ARG A 199 11.75 5.26 0.71
N GLU A 200 11.03 4.96 1.79
CA GLU A 200 9.59 5.20 1.90
C GLU A 200 9.25 6.70 1.94
N LYS A 201 10.05 7.50 2.66
CA LYS A 201 9.79 8.94 2.84
C LYS A 201 10.11 9.77 1.59
N TYR A 202 11.24 9.51 0.93
CA TYR A 202 11.73 10.32 -0.21
C TYR A 202 11.43 9.70 -1.58
N ALA A 203 10.80 8.52 -1.62
CA ALA A 203 10.41 7.82 -2.86
C ALA A 203 11.57 7.66 -3.85
N LEU A 204 12.75 7.29 -3.33
CA LEU A 204 14.00 7.18 -4.09
C LEU A 204 13.91 6.06 -5.13
N LEU A 205 13.83 6.44 -6.40
CA LEU A 205 13.84 5.53 -7.55
C LEU A 205 14.72 6.11 -8.65
N GLN A 206 15.76 5.37 -9.03
CA GLN A 206 16.60 5.73 -10.17
C GLN A 206 15.89 5.56 -11.49
N THR A 207 16.10 6.54 -12.38
CA THR A 207 15.73 6.44 -13.79
C THR A 207 16.70 5.52 -14.51
N PRO A 208 16.23 4.44 -15.17
CA PRO A 208 17.09 3.60 -15.99
C PRO A 208 17.72 4.38 -17.15
N GLU A 209 18.98 4.08 -17.45
CA GLU A 209 19.77 4.74 -18.51
C GLU A 209 19.08 4.81 -19.87
N PHE A 210 18.38 3.74 -20.29
CA PHE A 210 17.72 3.73 -21.59
C PHE A 210 16.55 4.73 -21.67
N VAL A 211 15.87 5.00 -20.54
CA VAL A 211 14.81 6.02 -20.43
C VAL A 211 15.44 7.42 -20.40
N GLU A 212 16.50 7.59 -19.62
CA GLU A 212 17.26 8.84 -19.53
C GLU A 212 17.81 9.27 -20.89
N LYS A 213 18.52 8.38 -21.59
CA LYS A 213 19.03 8.63 -22.95
C LYS A 213 17.92 8.98 -23.92
N PHE A 214 16.78 8.30 -23.84
CA PHE A 214 15.63 8.57 -24.69
C PHE A 214 15.06 9.98 -24.47
N ILE A 215 14.90 10.40 -23.21
CA ILE A 215 14.41 11.74 -22.87
C ILE A 215 15.43 12.81 -23.28
N LEU A 216 16.71 12.65 -22.97
CA LEU A 216 17.76 13.60 -23.39
C LEU A 216 17.87 13.71 -24.92
N GLY A 217 17.73 12.60 -25.63
CA GLY A 217 17.69 12.58 -27.09
C GLY A 217 16.53 13.39 -27.69
N ARG A 218 15.42 13.53 -26.95
CA ARG A 218 14.23 14.30 -27.35
C ARG A 218 14.17 15.71 -26.77
N THR A 219 15.11 16.07 -25.89
CA THR A 219 15.22 17.42 -25.32
C THR A 219 16.57 18.05 -25.61
N LEU A 220 17.62 17.61 -24.93
CA LEU A 220 18.97 18.17 -24.99
C LEU A 220 19.54 18.21 -26.39
N LYS A 221 19.41 17.12 -27.16
CA LYS A 221 19.89 17.09 -28.56
C LYS A 221 19.22 18.18 -29.41
N HIS A 222 17.93 18.41 -29.22
CA HIS A 222 17.21 19.47 -29.95
C HIS A 222 17.62 20.87 -29.47
N ALA A 223 17.83 21.04 -28.17
CA ALA A 223 18.32 22.29 -27.62
C ALA A 223 19.74 22.63 -28.10
N ILE A 224 20.65 21.66 -28.18
CA ILE A 224 22.01 21.86 -28.70
C ILE A 224 21.96 22.29 -30.17
N ASN A 225 21.07 21.69 -30.97
CA ASN A 225 20.90 22.08 -32.37
C ASN A 225 20.31 23.49 -32.54
N GLU A 226 19.47 23.94 -31.60
CA GLU A 226 18.80 25.26 -31.67
C GLU A 226 19.64 26.39 -31.05
N PHE A 227 20.29 26.14 -29.92
CA PHE A 227 20.98 27.15 -29.11
C PHE A 227 22.50 27.07 -29.14
N GLY A 228 23.08 25.95 -29.60
CA GLY A 228 24.53 25.70 -29.56
C GLY A 228 24.99 24.88 -28.35
N TYR A 229 26.03 24.08 -28.53
CA TYR A 229 26.60 23.20 -27.49
C TYR A 229 27.38 23.98 -26.42
N ASP A 230 27.84 25.18 -26.75
CA ASP A 230 28.61 26.12 -25.93
C ASP A 230 27.72 27.07 -25.11
N SER A 231 26.43 27.15 -25.44
CA SER A 231 25.46 28.03 -24.78
C SER A 231 24.40 27.30 -23.97
N VAL A 232 24.19 25.99 -24.23
CA VAL A 232 23.10 25.22 -23.60
C VAL A 232 23.30 25.12 -22.08
N LYS A 233 22.18 25.16 -21.34
CA LYS A 233 22.14 24.98 -19.88
C LYS A 233 21.02 24.01 -19.54
N VAL A 234 21.32 23.03 -18.71
CA VAL A 234 20.42 21.93 -18.33
C VAL A 234 20.29 21.90 -16.81
N ILE A 235 19.07 21.69 -16.32
CA ILE A 235 18.83 21.38 -14.90
C ILE A 235 17.95 20.14 -14.73
N ASP A 236 18.27 19.34 -13.72
CA ASP A 236 17.34 18.40 -13.11
C ASP A 236 16.96 18.85 -11.69
N PRO A 237 15.74 19.41 -11.47
CA PRO A 237 15.32 19.91 -10.16
C PRO A 237 14.89 18.79 -9.19
N THR A 238 15.09 17.53 -9.58
CA THR A 238 14.84 16.31 -8.81
C THR A 238 15.96 15.30 -9.06
N CYS A 239 17.22 15.78 -9.01
CA CYS A 239 18.34 15.08 -9.64
C CYS A 239 18.67 13.73 -9.01
N GLY A 240 18.22 13.47 -7.78
CA GLY A 240 18.58 12.27 -7.03
C GLY A 240 20.08 12.09 -7.02
N SER A 241 20.54 10.87 -7.34
CA SER A 241 21.96 10.52 -7.47
C SER A 241 22.63 11.02 -8.75
N GLY A 242 21.98 11.87 -9.55
CA GLY A 242 22.58 12.60 -10.67
C GLY A 242 22.46 11.92 -12.04
N HIS A 243 21.48 11.05 -12.28
CA HIS A 243 21.39 10.28 -13.54
C HIS A 243 21.25 11.16 -14.79
N PHE A 244 20.26 12.05 -14.83
CA PHE A 244 20.09 12.98 -15.95
C PHE A 244 21.25 13.97 -16.06
N VAL A 245 21.81 14.40 -14.91
CA VAL A 245 22.96 15.32 -14.86
C VAL A 245 24.19 14.69 -15.51
N LEU A 246 24.54 13.45 -15.16
CA LEU A 246 25.65 12.72 -15.77
C LEU A 246 25.39 12.46 -17.26
N GLY A 247 24.18 12.04 -17.63
CA GLY A 247 23.81 11.82 -19.04
C GLY A 247 23.95 13.08 -19.88
N ALA A 248 23.50 14.23 -19.35
CA ALA A 248 23.64 15.53 -19.99
C ALA A 248 25.11 15.96 -20.10
N PHE A 249 25.91 15.75 -19.04
CA PHE A 249 27.35 16.04 -19.04
C PHE A 249 28.06 15.28 -20.16
N TYR A 250 27.85 13.97 -20.29
CA TYR A 250 28.48 13.18 -21.34
C TYR A 250 28.05 13.61 -22.75
N GLN A 251 26.77 13.94 -22.94
CA GLN A 251 26.30 14.41 -24.25
C GLN A 251 26.91 15.75 -24.63
N ILE A 252 26.99 16.71 -23.70
CA ILE A 252 27.58 18.02 -23.96
C ILE A 252 29.10 17.92 -24.16
N LEU A 253 29.80 17.14 -23.32
CA LEU A 253 31.23 16.91 -23.47
C LEU A 253 31.57 16.30 -24.83
N ARG A 254 30.80 15.31 -25.27
CA ARG A 254 30.98 14.71 -26.59
C ARG A 254 30.85 15.73 -27.72
N GLU A 255 29.90 16.67 -27.63
CA GLU A 255 29.75 17.73 -28.62
C GLU A 255 30.95 18.69 -28.61
N TRP A 256 31.53 18.99 -27.44
CA TRP A 256 32.79 19.73 -27.31
C TRP A 256 33.98 18.98 -27.94
N GLU A 257 34.09 17.67 -27.72
CA GLU A 257 35.13 16.82 -28.32
C GLU A 257 35.02 16.75 -29.85
N GLU A 258 33.81 16.62 -30.38
CA GLU A 258 33.57 16.51 -31.82
C GLU A 258 33.71 17.86 -32.55
N LYS A 259 33.22 18.96 -31.95
CA LYS A 259 33.16 20.28 -32.62
C LYS A 259 34.34 21.20 -32.29
N ALA A 260 35.00 21.00 -31.16
CA ALA A 260 36.12 21.82 -30.72
C ALA A 260 37.30 20.98 -30.16
N PRO A 261 37.83 20.01 -30.93
CA PRO A 261 38.88 19.10 -30.45
C PRO A 261 40.20 19.80 -30.11
N SER A 262 40.43 21.01 -30.62
CA SER A 262 41.63 21.82 -30.36
C SER A 262 41.60 22.55 -29.01
N VAL A 263 40.44 22.63 -28.35
CA VAL A 263 40.30 23.22 -27.01
C VAL A 263 40.94 22.28 -25.99
N ASP A 264 41.56 22.82 -24.95
CA ASP A 264 42.16 22.01 -23.91
C ASP A 264 41.13 21.04 -23.28
N ILE A 265 41.56 19.84 -22.91
CA ILE A 265 40.65 18.81 -22.39
C ILE A 265 39.99 19.25 -21.08
N HIS A 266 40.72 19.98 -20.22
CA HIS A 266 40.20 20.48 -18.95
C HIS A 266 39.22 21.62 -19.19
N GLU A 267 39.47 22.48 -20.18
CA GLU A 267 38.54 23.54 -20.57
C GLU A 267 37.22 22.98 -21.14
N ARG A 268 37.30 21.91 -21.95
CA ARG A 268 36.11 21.19 -22.46
C ARG A 268 35.30 20.56 -21.32
N VAL A 269 35.97 19.87 -20.40
CA VAL A 269 35.32 19.24 -19.25
C VAL A 269 34.70 20.28 -18.32
N SER A 270 35.41 21.36 -18.01
CA SER A 270 34.90 22.46 -17.17
C SER A 270 33.68 23.15 -17.82
N SER A 271 33.73 23.39 -19.13
CA SER A 271 32.60 23.96 -19.88
C SER A 271 31.36 23.05 -19.86
N ALA A 272 31.55 21.73 -20.02
CA ALA A 272 30.47 20.77 -19.91
C ALA A 272 29.88 20.68 -18.49
N LEU A 273 30.72 20.78 -17.45
CA LEU A 273 30.28 20.85 -16.05
C LEU A 273 29.47 22.12 -15.76
N SER A 274 29.91 23.27 -16.25
CA SER A 274 29.19 24.55 -16.09
C SER A 274 27.80 24.56 -16.74
N ALA A 275 27.56 23.68 -17.72
CA ALA A 275 26.29 23.60 -18.41
C ALA A 275 25.24 22.77 -17.65
N VAL A 276 25.65 21.89 -16.73
CA VAL A 276 24.75 20.95 -16.04
C VAL A 276 24.50 21.35 -14.59
N HIS A 277 23.23 21.33 -14.19
CA HIS A 277 22.78 21.76 -12.88
C HIS A 277 21.82 20.72 -12.29
N GLY A 278 21.71 20.67 -10.97
CA GLY A 278 20.76 19.77 -10.32
C GLY A 278 20.42 20.20 -8.90
N VAL A 279 19.20 19.87 -8.48
CA VAL A 279 18.73 20.09 -7.12
C VAL A 279 18.00 18.84 -6.62
N ASP A 280 18.24 18.45 -5.38
CA ASP A 280 17.44 17.44 -4.71
C ASP A 280 17.25 17.80 -3.24
N ILE A 281 16.11 17.44 -2.65
CA ILE A 281 15.83 17.70 -1.23
C ILE A 281 16.72 16.83 -0.31
N ASN A 282 17.33 15.78 -0.87
CA ASN A 282 18.06 14.79 -0.13
C ASN A 282 19.59 15.01 -0.21
N PRO A 283 20.25 15.39 0.90
CA PRO A 283 21.68 15.69 0.89
C PRO A 283 22.54 14.50 0.46
N PHE A 284 22.12 13.26 0.71
CA PHE A 284 22.89 12.08 0.28
C PHE A 284 22.85 11.86 -1.21
N ALA A 285 21.68 12.07 -1.80
CA ALA A 285 21.51 11.93 -3.24
C ALA A 285 22.39 12.96 -3.97
N VAL A 286 22.39 14.21 -3.48
CA VAL A 286 23.26 15.29 -3.96
C VAL A 286 24.74 14.96 -3.75
N ALA A 287 25.15 14.46 -2.57
CA ALA A 287 26.53 14.07 -2.32
C ALA A 287 27.01 12.96 -3.28
N ILE A 288 26.16 11.96 -3.55
CA ILE A 288 26.45 10.91 -4.55
C ILE A 288 26.51 11.51 -5.94
N ALA A 289 25.60 12.41 -6.32
CA ALA A 289 25.61 13.08 -7.61
C ALA A 289 26.91 13.87 -7.82
N ARG A 290 27.34 14.64 -6.80
CA ARG A 290 28.62 15.37 -6.79
C ARG A 290 29.80 14.43 -6.97
N PHE A 291 29.85 13.34 -6.20
CA PHE A 291 30.95 12.37 -6.29
C PHE A 291 31.02 11.72 -7.67
N ARG A 292 29.88 11.25 -8.18
CA ARG A 292 29.77 10.60 -9.49
C ARG A 292 30.17 11.53 -10.62
N LEU A 293 29.69 12.77 -10.60
CA LEU A 293 30.00 13.77 -11.61
C LEU A 293 31.48 14.17 -11.55
N PHE A 294 32.05 14.30 -10.35
CA PHE A 294 33.47 14.59 -10.18
C PHE A 294 34.37 13.45 -10.69
N VAL A 295 34.08 12.19 -10.32
CA VAL A 295 34.82 11.02 -10.82
C VAL A 295 34.72 10.90 -12.34
N ALA A 296 33.53 11.15 -12.91
CA ALA A 296 33.34 11.18 -14.36
C ALA A 296 34.20 12.25 -15.04
N ALA A 297 34.28 13.45 -14.43
CA ALA A 297 35.08 14.56 -14.93
C ALA A 297 36.59 14.28 -14.83
N LEU A 298 37.08 13.71 -13.73
CA LEU A 298 38.48 13.29 -13.55
C LEU A 298 38.91 12.27 -14.62
N LYS A 299 38.04 11.27 -14.87
CA LYS A 299 38.30 10.26 -15.90
C LYS A 299 38.36 10.89 -17.29
N ALA A 300 37.39 11.76 -17.61
CA ALA A 300 37.31 12.45 -18.88
C ALA A 300 38.50 13.37 -19.14
N SER A 301 39.07 13.98 -18.11
CA SER A 301 40.24 14.87 -18.21
C SER A 301 41.60 14.16 -18.10
N GLY A 302 41.62 12.84 -17.90
CA GLY A 302 42.86 12.07 -17.68
C GLY A 302 43.56 12.34 -16.34
N VAL A 303 42.86 12.87 -15.33
CA VAL A 303 43.43 13.13 -14.00
C VAL A 303 43.32 11.87 -13.14
N SER A 304 44.47 11.26 -12.82
CA SER A 304 44.52 9.98 -12.11
C SER A 304 44.54 10.08 -10.58
N ARG A 305 44.71 11.27 -10.00
CA ARG A 305 44.80 11.48 -8.54
C ARG A 305 44.02 12.72 -8.11
N LEU A 306 43.36 12.65 -6.96
CA LEU A 306 42.55 13.76 -6.43
C LEU A 306 43.38 15.02 -6.16
N ARG A 307 44.62 14.86 -5.67
CA ARG A 307 45.51 16.01 -5.42
C ARG A 307 45.85 16.80 -6.68
N ASP A 308 45.95 16.10 -7.82
CA ASP A 308 46.25 16.74 -9.10
C ASP A 308 45.03 17.53 -9.62
N ALA A 309 43.82 17.20 -9.17
CA ALA A 309 42.60 17.90 -9.52
C ALA A 309 42.57 19.35 -9.00
N ALA A 310 43.31 19.67 -7.93
CA ALA A 310 43.39 21.03 -7.39
C ALA A 310 43.99 22.06 -8.37
N ASN A 311 44.63 21.60 -9.46
CA ASN A 311 45.20 22.45 -10.51
C ASN A 311 44.17 22.94 -11.54
N HIS A 312 42.91 22.50 -11.44
CA HIS A 312 41.86 22.77 -12.42
C HIS A 312 40.56 23.21 -11.74
N ASP A 313 39.69 23.89 -12.49
CA ASP A 313 38.36 24.31 -12.04
C ASP A 313 37.32 23.23 -12.35
N TRP A 314 36.45 22.94 -11.38
CA TRP A 314 35.45 21.88 -11.45
C TRP A 314 34.08 22.41 -11.00
N PRO A 315 33.36 23.14 -11.86
CA PRO A 315 32.10 23.80 -11.49
C PRO A 315 30.96 22.79 -11.33
N LEU A 316 30.82 22.23 -10.12
CA LEU A 316 29.76 21.27 -9.77
C LEU A 316 28.49 22.01 -9.30
N ASN A 317 27.58 22.33 -10.23
CA ASN A 317 26.34 23.07 -9.92
C ASN A 317 25.22 22.17 -9.38
N LEU A 318 25.45 21.52 -8.24
CA LEU A 318 24.50 20.61 -7.59
C LEU A 318 24.18 21.11 -6.19
N ALA A 319 22.90 21.34 -5.87
CA ALA A 319 22.48 21.88 -4.57
C ALA A 319 21.48 20.98 -3.82
N THR A 320 21.54 21.01 -2.50
CA THR A 320 20.56 20.39 -1.61
C THR A 320 19.47 21.39 -1.25
N GLY A 321 18.22 21.09 -1.60
CA GLY A 321 17.09 21.92 -1.24
C GLY A 321 15.77 21.52 -1.87
N ASP A 322 14.70 22.13 -1.38
CA ASP A 322 13.34 21.93 -1.88
C ASP A 322 13.09 22.77 -3.14
N SER A 323 13.27 22.17 -4.31
CA SER A 323 13.14 22.85 -5.60
C SER A 323 11.72 23.34 -5.91
N LEU A 324 10.69 22.95 -5.14
CA LEU A 324 9.34 23.49 -5.25
C LEU A 324 9.17 24.83 -4.53
N ILE A 325 10.05 25.17 -3.58
CA ILE A 325 9.97 26.41 -2.82
C ILE A 325 10.86 27.47 -3.46
N PHE A 326 10.26 28.62 -3.78
CA PHE A 326 10.93 29.84 -4.20
C PHE A 326 10.21 31.05 -3.58
N ASN A 327 10.80 32.25 -3.67
CA ASN A 327 10.22 33.48 -3.15
C ASN A 327 9.65 34.34 -4.28
N PRO A 328 8.31 34.45 -4.42
CA PRO A 328 7.70 35.20 -5.54
C PRO A 328 7.95 36.72 -5.48
N ASP A 329 8.08 37.30 -4.27
CA ASP A 329 8.16 38.75 -4.07
C ASP A 329 9.56 39.33 -4.38
N GLU A 330 10.61 38.52 -4.25
CA GLU A 330 11.98 38.86 -4.71
C GLU A 330 12.09 38.83 -6.24
N GLU A 331 11.28 38.03 -6.94
CA GLU A 331 11.31 37.91 -8.41
C GLU A 331 10.52 39.03 -9.13
N ILE A 332 9.49 39.61 -8.51
CA ILE A 332 8.64 40.65 -9.16
C ILE A 332 9.22 42.06 -9.01
N SER A 333 9.96 42.33 -7.93
CA SER A 333 10.33 43.70 -7.56
C SER A 333 11.74 44.11 -7.97
N GLY A 334 12.67 43.18 -8.25
CA GLY A 334 14.07 43.51 -8.57
C GLY A 334 14.82 44.28 -7.46
N PHE A 335 14.18 44.48 -6.30
CA PHE A 335 14.73 45.18 -5.15
C PHE A 335 15.01 44.18 -4.03
N LYS A 336 16.30 43.90 -3.80
CA LYS A 336 16.77 43.27 -2.57
C LYS A 336 16.69 44.30 -1.43
N GLU A 337 15.52 44.51 -0.85
CA GLU A 337 15.42 45.27 0.41
C GLU A 337 15.17 44.35 1.61
N ALA A 338 16.04 44.53 2.60
CA ALA A 338 16.14 43.76 3.84
C ALA A 338 14.90 43.93 4.72
N ALA A 339 13.89 43.07 4.52
CA ALA A 339 12.81 42.88 5.47
C ALA A 339 13.09 41.66 6.35
N SER A 340 13.66 41.90 7.55
CA SER A 340 13.57 41.02 8.73
C SER A 340 13.85 39.51 8.50
N GLY A 341 15.09 39.19 8.12
CA GLY A 341 15.55 37.86 7.70
C GLY A 341 15.81 36.80 8.78
N ILE A 342 14.88 36.50 9.69
CA ILE A 342 15.03 35.34 10.61
C ILE A 342 13.82 34.38 10.61
N LEU A 343 12.61 34.82 10.22
CA LEU A 343 11.41 33.99 10.34
C LEU A 343 10.82 33.45 9.02
N VAL A 344 11.30 33.91 7.85
CA VAL A 344 10.68 33.57 6.55
C VAL A 344 11.49 32.52 5.75
N ASN A 345 12.79 32.40 5.99
CA ASN A 345 13.71 31.50 5.27
C ASN A 345 14.56 30.66 6.23
N HIS A 346 13.95 29.81 7.07
CA HIS A 346 14.76 28.80 7.77
C HIS A 346 15.21 27.74 6.76
N LEU A 347 16.49 27.81 6.38
CA LEU A 347 17.20 26.74 5.69
C LEU A 347 17.60 25.69 6.71
N TYR A 348 17.42 24.42 6.37
CA TYR A 348 18.04 23.37 7.18
C TYR A 348 19.56 23.51 7.07
N SER A 349 20.28 23.16 8.13
CA SER A 349 21.75 23.16 8.10
C SER A 349 22.33 22.36 6.92
N THR A 350 21.61 21.35 6.43
CA THR A 350 21.99 20.54 5.26
C THR A 350 21.63 21.12 3.90
N GLU A 351 20.86 22.21 3.84
CA GLU A 351 20.49 22.89 2.59
C GLU A 351 21.55 23.93 2.24
N ASP A 352 21.98 23.95 0.98
CA ASP A 352 23.06 24.82 0.47
C ASP A 352 22.64 25.61 -0.78
N LEU A 353 21.34 25.80 -0.99
CA LEU A 353 20.81 26.60 -2.12
C LEU A 353 21.39 28.01 -2.20
N ASP A 354 21.71 28.63 -1.05
CA ASP A 354 22.28 29.97 -0.98
C ASP A 354 23.71 30.05 -1.58
N ASP A 355 24.43 28.92 -1.63
CA ASP A 355 25.75 28.83 -2.27
C ASP A 355 25.65 28.80 -3.80
N TYR A 356 24.45 28.60 -4.35
CA TYR A 356 24.18 28.52 -5.78
C TYR A 356 23.14 29.57 -6.21
N PRO A 357 23.48 30.88 -6.15
CA PRO A 357 22.54 31.95 -6.45
C PRO A 357 22.00 31.83 -7.87
N GLY A 358 20.67 31.86 -8.00
CA GLY A 358 19.99 31.77 -9.29
C GLY A 358 19.83 30.35 -9.84
N ILE A 359 20.29 29.30 -9.16
CA ILE A 359 20.13 27.90 -9.65
C ILE A 359 18.65 27.51 -9.85
N LEU A 360 17.76 28.14 -9.09
CA LEU A 360 16.31 27.93 -9.13
C LEU A 360 15.53 29.10 -9.75
N GLU A 361 16.22 30.05 -10.38
CA GLU A 361 15.62 31.20 -11.07
C GLU A 361 14.79 30.75 -12.27
N GLN A 362 13.60 31.33 -12.42
CA GLN A 362 12.70 30.99 -13.50
C GLN A 362 13.23 31.46 -14.86
N GLY A 363 13.14 30.61 -15.87
CA GLY A 363 13.53 30.98 -17.23
C GLY A 363 15.03 30.94 -17.53
N SER A 364 15.85 30.38 -16.63
CA SER A 364 17.31 30.40 -16.78
C SER A 364 17.87 29.27 -17.65
N TYR A 365 17.10 28.20 -17.88
CA TYR A 365 17.60 26.98 -18.53
C TYR A 365 17.09 26.78 -19.96
N HIS A 366 17.89 26.14 -20.80
CA HIS A 366 17.46 25.74 -22.15
C HIS A 366 16.73 24.38 -22.12
N VAL A 367 17.07 23.54 -21.15
CA VAL A 367 16.51 22.20 -20.96
C VAL A 367 16.25 21.95 -19.48
N VAL A 368 15.07 21.42 -19.18
CA VAL A 368 14.74 20.89 -17.85
C VAL A 368 14.32 19.44 -18.00
N VAL A 369 14.99 18.53 -17.30
CA VAL A 369 14.68 17.10 -17.32
C VAL A 369 14.57 16.54 -15.91
N GLY A 370 13.99 15.36 -15.76
CA GLY A 370 13.94 14.73 -14.43
C GLY A 370 12.87 13.65 -14.28
N ASN A 371 12.87 13.06 -13.09
CA ASN A 371 11.93 12.03 -12.66
C ASN A 371 11.38 12.43 -11.28
N PRO A 372 10.30 13.25 -11.23
CA PRO A 372 9.80 13.77 -9.97
C PRO A 372 9.20 12.66 -9.08
N PRO A 373 9.07 12.86 -7.76
CA PRO A 373 8.53 11.85 -6.85
C PRO A 373 7.02 11.59 -7.04
N TYR A 374 6.60 10.31 -7.07
CA TYR A 374 5.21 9.88 -7.37
C TYR A 374 4.32 9.72 -6.13
N ILE A 375 4.52 10.54 -5.10
CA ILE A 375 3.87 10.41 -3.81
C ILE A 375 2.92 11.56 -3.51
N VAL A 376 1.92 11.29 -2.65
CA VAL A 376 1.13 12.35 -2.02
C VAL A 376 1.97 12.95 -0.89
N PRO A 377 2.09 14.28 -0.79
CA PRO A 377 2.82 14.92 0.31
C PRO A 377 2.31 14.42 1.68
N GLY A 378 3.22 13.96 2.54
CA GLY A 378 2.91 13.42 3.87
C GLY A 378 2.34 14.48 4.83
N LYS A 379 1.90 14.04 6.03
CA LYS A 379 1.36 14.96 7.05
C LYS A 379 2.37 16.07 7.40
N ASP A 380 3.65 15.71 7.50
CA ASP A 380 4.77 16.57 7.90
C ASP A 380 5.44 17.37 6.79
N SER A 381 4.89 17.36 5.58
CA SER A 381 5.42 18.10 4.44
C SER A 381 4.86 19.53 4.35
N PRO A 382 5.54 20.48 3.68
CA PRO A 382 5.06 21.86 3.49
C PRO A 382 3.97 21.96 2.41
N LYS A 383 3.04 20.99 2.36
CA LYS A 383 1.96 20.84 1.38
C LYS A 383 1.07 22.06 1.21
N ASP A 384 0.88 22.85 2.26
CA ASP A 384 0.06 24.06 2.24
C ASP A 384 0.80 25.20 1.54
N ARG A 385 2.13 25.29 1.71
CA ARG A 385 2.97 26.21 0.96
C ARG A 385 2.99 25.85 -0.53
N TYR A 386 3.09 24.57 -0.89
CA TYR A 386 2.98 24.15 -2.28
C TYR A 386 1.63 24.53 -2.91
N LYS A 387 0.51 24.40 -2.18
CA LYS A 387 -0.81 24.85 -2.67
C LYS A 387 -0.90 26.37 -2.89
N GLN A 388 -0.15 27.15 -2.11
CA GLN A 388 -0.09 28.60 -2.28
C GLN A 388 0.67 28.97 -3.55
N LEU A 389 1.82 28.32 -3.78
CA LEU A 389 2.72 28.55 -4.93
C LEU A 389 2.16 28.02 -6.25
N TYR A 390 1.52 26.84 -6.25
CA TYR A 390 1.06 26.15 -7.45
C TYR A 390 -0.45 25.97 -7.42
N LYS A 391 -1.19 26.70 -8.26
CA LYS A 391 -2.67 26.70 -8.25
C LYS A 391 -3.27 25.40 -8.79
N THR A 392 -2.51 24.57 -9.49
CA THR A 392 -2.98 23.25 -9.95
C THR A 392 -2.97 22.19 -8.85
N CYS A 393 -2.32 22.44 -7.70
CA CYS A 393 -2.38 21.59 -6.52
C CYS A 393 -3.82 21.50 -5.97
N TYR A 394 -4.57 20.50 -6.43
CA TYR A 394 -5.99 20.31 -6.12
C TYR A 394 -6.22 19.07 -5.26
N GLN A 395 -7.09 19.17 -4.24
CA GLN A 395 -7.41 18.09 -3.30
C GLN A 395 -6.14 17.38 -2.73
N LYS A 396 -6.11 16.03 -2.74
CA LYS A 396 -4.98 15.17 -2.36
C LYS A 396 -4.10 14.88 -3.60
N TYR A 397 -3.38 15.90 -4.07
CA TYR A 397 -2.49 15.84 -5.22
C TYR A 397 -1.22 15.02 -4.94
N GLN A 398 -0.58 14.54 -6.02
CA GLN A 398 0.77 13.97 -5.99
C GLN A 398 1.81 15.05 -6.32
N LEU A 399 3.03 14.93 -5.81
CA LEU A 399 4.13 15.87 -6.07
C LEU A 399 4.44 16.03 -7.58
N THR A 400 4.09 15.05 -8.41
CA THR A 400 4.14 15.15 -9.88
C THR A 400 3.43 16.38 -10.44
N VAL A 401 2.38 16.88 -9.77
CA VAL A 401 1.61 18.05 -10.19
C VAL A 401 2.42 19.35 -10.10
N PRO A 402 2.85 19.80 -8.90
CA PRO A 402 3.66 21.02 -8.79
C PRO A 402 5.01 20.89 -9.50
N PHE A 403 5.60 19.69 -9.56
CA PHE A 403 6.84 19.48 -10.33
C PHE A 403 6.63 19.68 -11.83
N THR A 404 5.50 19.26 -12.39
CA THR A 404 5.22 19.51 -13.81
C THR A 404 5.23 21.01 -14.10
N GLU A 405 4.55 21.82 -13.30
CA GLU A 405 4.62 23.29 -13.44
C GLU A 405 6.06 23.82 -13.23
N ARG A 406 6.75 23.35 -12.19
CA ARG A 406 8.11 23.81 -11.86
C ARG A 406 9.11 23.56 -12.98
N PHE A 407 9.02 22.41 -13.66
CA PHE A 407 9.89 22.09 -14.78
C PHE A 407 9.72 23.10 -15.92
N PHE A 408 8.47 23.47 -16.24
CA PHE A 408 8.20 24.50 -17.23
C PHE A 408 8.54 25.91 -16.74
N HIS A 409 8.48 26.22 -15.44
CA HIS A 409 8.91 27.53 -14.93
C HIS A 409 10.42 27.76 -15.03
N LEU A 410 11.24 26.73 -14.85
CA LEU A 410 12.70 26.84 -14.88
C LEU A 410 13.27 27.03 -16.31
N VAL A 411 12.56 26.56 -17.33
CA VAL A 411 13.04 26.66 -18.72
C VAL A 411 12.74 28.02 -19.35
N LYS A 412 13.57 28.48 -20.30
CA LYS A 412 13.42 29.76 -21.01
C LYS A 412 12.05 29.89 -21.69
N PRO A 413 11.31 31.00 -21.48
CA PRO A 413 10.05 31.23 -22.19
C PRO A 413 10.32 31.55 -23.66
N ALA A 414 9.39 31.16 -24.52
CA ALA A 414 9.39 31.59 -25.90
C ALA A 414 9.10 33.10 -26.01
N ASP A 415 9.59 33.71 -27.10
CA ASP A 415 9.21 35.06 -27.48
C ASP A 415 7.72 35.15 -27.88
N ALA A 416 7.25 36.36 -28.19
CA ALA A 416 5.86 36.60 -28.61
C ALA A 416 5.44 35.82 -29.87
N ASN A 417 6.39 35.36 -30.68
CA ASN A 417 6.16 34.56 -31.89
C ASN A 417 6.34 33.05 -31.64
N GLY A 418 6.55 32.64 -30.39
CA GLY A 418 6.72 31.23 -30.03
C GLY A 418 8.09 30.64 -30.39
N LYS A 419 9.14 31.46 -30.57
CA LYS A 419 10.52 31.01 -30.83
C LYS A 419 11.39 31.06 -29.56
N GLY A 420 12.43 30.23 -29.52
CA GLY A 420 13.43 30.24 -28.45
C GLY A 420 12.96 29.71 -27.09
N GLY A 421 11.73 29.20 -26.98
CA GLY A 421 11.25 28.56 -25.75
C GLY A 421 11.98 27.25 -25.51
N GLY A 422 12.56 27.06 -24.32
CA GLY A 422 13.35 25.86 -24.04
C GLY A 422 12.51 24.61 -23.84
N TYR A 423 13.20 23.49 -23.67
CA TYR A 423 12.65 22.13 -23.71
C TYR A 423 12.45 21.54 -22.31
N VAL A 424 11.36 20.82 -22.12
CA VAL A 424 11.08 20.04 -20.90
C VAL A 424 10.93 18.58 -21.28
N GLY A 425 11.53 17.68 -20.51
CA GLY A 425 11.34 16.24 -20.66
C GLY A 425 11.33 15.51 -19.33
N GLN A 426 10.21 14.89 -18.97
CA GLN A 426 10.09 14.19 -17.70
C GLN A 426 9.45 12.82 -17.87
N ILE A 427 9.86 11.87 -17.03
CA ILE A 427 9.10 10.64 -16.78
C ILE A 427 8.36 10.82 -15.45
N THR A 428 7.04 10.65 -15.48
CA THR A 428 6.20 10.91 -14.31
C THR A 428 5.11 9.84 -14.13
N GLY A 429 4.55 9.73 -12.93
CA GLY A 429 3.42 8.84 -12.68
C GLY A 429 2.16 9.32 -13.40
N ASN A 430 1.46 8.43 -14.11
CA ASN A 430 0.28 8.80 -14.91
C ASN A 430 -0.99 9.10 -14.09
N GLY A 431 -0.92 9.07 -12.74
CA GLY A 431 -2.08 9.19 -11.87
C GLY A 431 -2.88 10.49 -12.05
N PHE A 432 -2.24 11.58 -12.48
CA PHE A 432 -2.91 12.85 -12.77
C PHE A 432 -3.86 12.76 -13.99
N MET A 433 -3.69 11.75 -14.85
CA MET A 433 -4.53 11.58 -16.03
C MET A 433 -5.96 11.17 -15.68
N LYS A 434 -6.16 10.42 -14.60
CA LYS A 434 -7.47 9.85 -14.22
C LYS A 434 -7.97 10.26 -12.85
N ARG A 435 -7.09 10.66 -11.92
CA ARG A 435 -7.51 11.03 -10.56
C ARG A 435 -7.87 12.51 -10.53
N GLU A 436 -8.95 12.81 -9.79
CA GLU A 436 -9.54 14.16 -9.67
C GLU A 436 -8.51 15.28 -9.42
N PHE A 437 -7.43 15.02 -8.69
CA PHE A 437 -6.39 16.02 -8.42
C PHE A 437 -5.71 16.56 -9.69
N GLY A 438 -5.71 15.84 -10.80
CA GLY A 438 -5.06 16.22 -12.04
C GLY A 438 -5.91 17.10 -12.96
N GLU A 439 -7.20 17.29 -12.65
CA GLU A 439 -8.13 18.08 -13.45
C GLU A 439 -7.59 19.49 -13.74
N LYS A 440 -7.14 20.21 -12.70
CA LYS A 440 -6.60 21.57 -12.86
C LYS A 440 -5.29 21.60 -13.64
N LEU A 441 -4.42 20.61 -13.45
CA LEU A 441 -3.16 20.51 -14.18
C LEU A 441 -3.44 20.36 -15.68
N ILE A 442 -4.36 19.47 -16.05
CA ILE A 442 -4.71 19.23 -17.46
C ILE A 442 -5.39 20.46 -18.06
N GLN A 443 -6.51 20.88 -17.48
CA GLN A 443 -7.41 21.83 -18.14
C GLN A 443 -6.90 23.28 -18.07
N HIS A 444 -6.19 23.65 -17.01
CA HIS A 444 -5.76 25.05 -16.82
C HIS A 444 -4.28 25.29 -17.11
N TYR A 445 -3.46 24.24 -17.23
CA TYR A 445 -2.02 24.38 -17.47
C TYR A 445 -1.58 23.66 -18.74
N LEU A 446 -1.67 22.33 -18.80
CA LEU A 446 -1.17 21.56 -19.95
C LEU A 446 -1.93 21.83 -21.25
N ALA A 447 -3.23 22.12 -21.17
CA ALA A 447 -4.05 22.44 -22.33
C ALA A 447 -3.81 23.85 -22.91
N THR A 448 -3.27 24.78 -22.11
CA THR A 448 -3.31 26.23 -22.41
C THR A 448 -1.97 26.94 -22.28
N GLU A 449 -1.25 26.70 -21.18
CA GLU A 449 -0.10 27.50 -20.74
C GLU A 449 1.22 27.06 -21.40
N VAL A 450 1.32 25.77 -21.74
CA VAL A 450 2.55 25.16 -22.27
C VAL A 450 2.29 24.39 -23.56
N ASP A 451 3.36 24.09 -24.29
CA ASP A 451 3.30 23.39 -25.56
C ASP A 451 3.85 21.97 -25.40
N LEU A 452 2.97 21.03 -25.05
CA LEU A 452 3.31 19.61 -25.12
C LEU A 452 3.49 19.18 -26.58
N THR A 453 4.67 18.66 -26.89
CA THR A 453 5.04 18.19 -28.23
C THR A 453 4.90 16.69 -28.35
N GLU A 454 5.23 15.96 -27.27
CA GLU A 454 5.12 14.50 -27.23
C GLU A 454 4.56 14.00 -25.90
N VAL A 455 3.64 13.03 -25.96
CA VAL A 455 3.10 12.33 -24.78
C VAL A 455 3.18 10.83 -25.04
N ILE A 456 3.89 10.10 -24.19
CA ILE A 456 4.26 8.70 -24.44
C ILE A 456 3.76 7.89 -23.26
N ASP A 457 2.72 7.09 -23.48
CA ASP A 457 2.23 6.15 -22.48
C ASP A 457 3.22 4.98 -22.35
N ALA A 458 4.01 5.00 -21.28
CA ALA A 458 4.99 3.97 -20.96
C ALA A 458 4.46 2.98 -19.90
N SER A 459 3.15 3.02 -19.59
CA SER A 459 2.54 2.17 -18.57
C SER A 459 2.60 0.67 -18.87
N GLY A 460 2.67 0.31 -20.16
CA GLY A 460 2.82 -1.07 -20.60
C GLY A 460 4.26 -1.61 -20.54
N ALA A 461 5.26 -0.73 -20.46
CA ALA A 461 6.68 -1.12 -20.49
C ALA A 461 7.21 -1.45 -19.09
N PHE A 462 8.08 -2.45 -19.00
CA PHE A 462 8.78 -2.75 -17.74
C PHE A 462 9.93 -1.77 -17.52
N ILE A 463 9.75 -0.84 -16.58
CA ILE A 463 10.79 0.12 -16.18
C ILE A 463 11.31 -0.28 -14.78
N PRO A 464 12.58 -0.71 -14.66
CA PRO A 464 13.17 -1.10 -13.37
C PRO A 464 12.98 -0.04 -12.28
N GLY A 465 12.77 -0.48 -11.05
CA GLY A 465 12.51 0.41 -9.92
C GLY A 465 11.05 0.92 -9.85
N HIS A 466 10.39 1.13 -10.98
CA HIS A 466 9.03 1.69 -11.02
C HIS A 466 7.95 0.62 -10.83
N GLY A 467 7.14 0.79 -9.78
CA GLY A 467 5.92 0.04 -9.55
C GLY A 467 4.66 0.86 -9.79
N THR A 468 4.72 1.94 -10.58
CA THR A 468 3.57 2.80 -10.92
C THR A 468 3.61 3.04 -12.43
N PRO A 469 2.49 2.91 -13.17
CA PRO A 469 2.36 3.32 -14.56
C PRO A 469 2.94 4.70 -14.81
N THR A 470 3.81 4.78 -15.81
CA THR A 470 4.53 6.00 -16.14
C THR A 470 4.06 6.58 -17.46
N VAL A 471 4.20 7.89 -17.58
CA VAL A 471 4.10 8.62 -18.84
C VAL A 471 5.40 9.42 -19.01
N ILE A 472 5.88 9.50 -20.24
CA ILE A 472 6.93 10.47 -20.60
C ILE A 472 6.27 11.66 -21.29
N MET A 473 6.54 12.86 -20.80
CA MET A 473 6.05 14.11 -21.38
C MET A 473 7.22 14.95 -21.88
N ILE A 474 7.16 15.34 -23.15
CA ILE A 474 8.10 16.26 -23.80
C ILE A 474 7.34 17.51 -24.22
N GLY A 475 7.88 18.69 -23.94
CA GLY A 475 7.24 19.94 -24.34
C GLY A 475 8.17 21.14 -24.34
N ARG A 476 7.59 22.31 -24.60
CA ARG A 476 8.28 23.60 -24.65
C ARG A 476 7.54 24.64 -23.82
N ARG A 477 8.27 25.60 -23.22
CA ARG A 477 7.66 26.76 -22.55
C ARG A 477 7.21 27.80 -23.57
N ARG A 478 6.12 27.47 -24.24
CA ARG A 478 5.41 28.26 -25.24
C ARG A 478 3.92 28.04 -25.03
N LYS A 479 3.07 29.06 -25.19
CA LYS A 479 1.61 28.88 -25.07
C LYS A 479 1.10 27.85 -26.07
N ALA A 480 0.14 27.01 -25.65
CA ALA A 480 -0.36 25.88 -26.44
C ALA A 480 -0.85 26.27 -27.85
N HIS A 481 -1.50 27.43 -27.98
CA HIS A 481 -2.05 27.92 -29.25
C HIS A 481 -0.98 28.35 -30.28
N LEU A 482 0.27 28.57 -29.85
CA LEU A 482 1.41 28.85 -30.73
C LEU A 482 2.13 27.57 -31.18
N GLY A 483 1.76 26.42 -30.60
CA GLY A 483 2.28 25.10 -30.94
C GLY A 483 1.51 24.43 -32.08
N ALA A 484 1.86 23.17 -32.36
CA ALA A 484 1.14 22.35 -33.33
C ALA A 484 -0.27 22.01 -32.82
N GLN A 485 -1.22 21.88 -33.76
CA GLN A 485 -2.60 21.46 -33.48
C GLN A 485 -2.69 19.98 -33.04
N THR A 486 -1.62 19.22 -33.30
CA THR A 486 -1.48 17.82 -32.90
C THR A 486 -0.28 17.62 -31.98
N ILE A 487 -0.38 16.64 -31.10
CA ILE A 487 0.70 16.17 -30.22
C ILE A 487 1.12 14.79 -30.72
N ARG A 488 2.43 14.53 -30.85
CA ARG A 488 2.92 13.19 -31.15
C ARG A 488 2.66 12.31 -29.94
N THR A 489 1.93 11.23 -30.11
CA THR A 489 1.46 10.40 -29.00
C THR A 489 1.75 8.95 -29.24
N VAL A 490 2.28 8.28 -28.22
CA VAL A 490 2.34 6.82 -28.17
C VAL A 490 1.28 6.33 -27.20
N ARG A 491 0.37 5.48 -27.69
CA ARG A 491 -0.78 4.92 -26.96
C ARG A 491 -0.55 3.45 -26.62
N SER A 492 -1.05 3.01 -25.47
CA SER A 492 -0.95 1.60 -25.06
C SER A 492 -1.96 0.73 -25.82
N VAL A 493 -1.48 -0.38 -26.39
CA VAL A 493 -2.31 -1.48 -26.91
C VAL A 493 -2.22 -2.66 -25.94
N GLN A 494 -1.02 -3.17 -25.70
CA GLN A 494 -0.72 -4.31 -24.80
C GLN A 494 0.46 -3.98 -23.87
N GLY A 495 0.58 -4.71 -22.76
CA GLY A 495 1.71 -4.58 -21.81
C GLY A 495 2.75 -5.68 -22.03
N GLU A 496 3.90 -5.58 -21.36
CA GLU A 496 4.91 -6.65 -21.41
C GLU A 496 4.30 -7.98 -20.95
N PRO A 497 4.48 -9.09 -21.70
CA PRO A 497 3.92 -10.39 -21.33
C PRO A 497 4.61 -11.01 -20.11
N GLN A 498 5.87 -10.62 -19.85
CA GLN A 498 6.68 -11.05 -18.72
C GLN A 498 7.77 -10.01 -18.43
N ILE A 499 8.45 -10.15 -17.28
CA ILE A 499 9.62 -9.33 -16.98
C ILE A 499 10.72 -9.63 -18.01
N PRO A 500 11.17 -8.65 -18.80
CA PRO A 500 12.32 -8.86 -19.68
C PRO A 500 13.60 -9.00 -18.86
N GLU A 501 14.52 -9.85 -19.31
CA GLU A 501 15.87 -9.96 -18.70
C GLU A 501 16.64 -8.64 -18.81
N ASP A 502 16.52 -7.97 -19.96
CA ASP A 502 17.00 -6.61 -20.19
C ASP A 502 15.80 -5.69 -20.50
N ALA A 503 15.53 -4.76 -19.58
CA ALA A 503 14.45 -3.79 -19.71
C ALA A 503 14.58 -2.90 -20.97
N ALA A 504 15.80 -2.61 -21.43
CA ALA A 504 16.02 -1.84 -22.66
C ALA A 504 15.62 -2.63 -23.93
N GLN A 505 15.49 -3.96 -23.82
CA GLN A 505 15.06 -4.86 -24.90
C GLN A 505 13.62 -5.37 -24.72
N GLY A 506 12.87 -4.82 -23.75
CA GLY A 506 11.45 -5.11 -23.55
C GLY A 506 10.64 -4.90 -24.83
N LEU A 507 9.63 -5.73 -25.06
CA LEU A 507 8.86 -5.73 -26.31
C LEU A 507 8.11 -4.40 -26.49
N VAL A 508 7.50 -3.90 -25.42
CA VAL A 508 6.77 -2.63 -25.43
C VAL A 508 7.74 -1.47 -25.58
N TRP A 509 8.84 -1.46 -24.83
CA TRP A 509 9.83 -0.37 -24.92
C TRP A 509 10.44 -0.25 -26.32
N ARG A 510 10.82 -1.38 -26.92
CA ARG A 510 11.38 -1.40 -28.26
C ARG A 510 10.37 -0.94 -29.32
N ASP A 511 9.10 -1.29 -29.15
CA ASP A 511 8.01 -0.85 -30.02
C ASP A 511 7.75 0.67 -29.89
N ILE A 512 7.82 1.23 -28.67
CA ILE A 512 7.79 2.70 -28.42
C ILE A 512 8.90 3.38 -29.22
N VAL A 513 10.16 2.92 -29.08
CA VAL A 513 11.32 3.54 -29.74
C VAL A 513 11.23 3.44 -31.26
N HIS A 514 10.76 2.33 -31.80
CA HIS A 514 10.66 2.14 -33.26
C HIS A 514 9.55 2.96 -33.90
N GLN A 515 8.41 3.15 -33.22
CA GLN A 515 7.24 3.76 -33.84
C GLN A 515 7.14 5.27 -33.67
N ILE A 516 7.66 5.82 -32.56
CA ILE A 516 7.43 7.22 -32.21
C ILE A 516 7.88 8.22 -33.30
N ASP A 517 8.96 7.92 -34.02
CA ASP A 517 9.47 8.77 -35.11
C ASP A 517 8.83 8.49 -36.48
N SER A 518 7.87 7.55 -36.54
CA SER A 518 7.11 7.17 -37.74
C SER A 518 5.59 7.10 -37.48
N PRO A 519 4.95 8.17 -36.97
CA PRO A 519 3.54 8.14 -36.61
C PRO A 519 2.64 7.85 -37.82
N GLY A 520 1.60 7.02 -37.63
CA GLY A 520 0.57 6.73 -38.62
C GLY A 520 0.93 5.73 -39.73
N LYS A 521 2.10 5.08 -39.69
CA LYS A 521 2.50 4.09 -40.73
C LYS A 521 2.00 2.66 -40.48
N SER A 522 1.65 2.29 -39.24
CA SER A 522 0.98 1.04 -38.86
C SER A 522 0.72 1.05 -37.35
N SER A 523 -0.41 0.50 -36.89
CA SER A 523 -0.58 0.17 -35.47
C SER A 523 0.35 -1.00 -35.12
N GLY A 524 1.26 -0.81 -34.17
CA GLY A 524 2.07 -1.92 -33.68
C GLY A 524 1.29 -2.90 -32.82
N VAL A 525 1.97 -3.98 -32.43
CA VAL A 525 1.39 -5.04 -31.59
C VAL A 525 1.25 -4.58 -30.14
N TRP A 526 2.18 -3.74 -29.65
CA TRP A 526 2.27 -3.34 -28.25
C TRP A 526 1.83 -1.91 -28.01
N VAL A 527 2.21 -1.00 -28.91
CA VAL A 527 1.82 0.40 -28.88
C VAL A 527 1.41 0.88 -30.27
N SER A 528 0.70 2.02 -30.33
CA SER A 528 0.48 2.76 -31.58
C SER A 528 1.04 4.18 -31.45
N ALA A 529 1.64 4.70 -32.51
CA ALA A 529 2.15 6.07 -32.56
C ALA A 529 1.39 6.92 -33.59
N GLU A 530 0.82 8.04 -33.15
CA GLU A 530 -0.03 8.93 -33.96
C GLU A 530 0.21 10.40 -33.62
N ASN A 531 -0.24 11.32 -34.48
CA ASN A 531 -0.30 12.75 -34.17
C ASN A 531 -1.75 13.11 -33.78
N LEU A 532 -2.04 13.11 -32.49
CA LEU A 532 -3.41 13.25 -31.95
C LEU A 532 -3.80 14.72 -31.79
N ASN A 533 -5.08 15.04 -32.02
CA ASN A 533 -5.59 16.40 -31.86
C ASN A 533 -5.47 16.90 -30.41
N ARG A 534 -4.82 18.05 -30.20
CA ARG A 534 -4.56 18.62 -28.87
C ARG A 534 -5.84 18.82 -28.06
N LYS A 535 -6.85 19.46 -28.65
CA LYS A 535 -8.08 19.83 -27.95
C LYS A 535 -8.92 18.61 -27.60
N ARG A 536 -9.04 17.64 -28.51
CA ARG A 536 -9.84 16.42 -28.33
C ARG A 536 -9.25 15.51 -27.25
N TYR A 537 -7.96 15.20 -27.31
CA TYR A 537 -7.35 14.19 -26.44
C TYR A 537 -6.73 14.75 -25.16
N PHE A 538 -6.28 16.01 -25.17
CA PHE A 538 -5.49 16.59 -24.07
C PHE A 538 -6.15 17.80 -23.41
N GLY A 539 -7.30 18.26 -23.92
CA GLY A 539 -7.99 19.46 -23.43
C GLY A 539 -8.92 19.24 -22.23
N LYS A 540 -9.25 17.98 -21.89
CA LYS A 540 -10.18 17.63 -20.82
C LYS A 540 -9.62 16.51 -19.95
N HIS A 541 -9.99 16.51 -18.67
CA HIS A 541 -9.74 15.38 -17.78
C HIS A 541 -10.94 14.41 -17.82
N PRO A 542 -10.74 13.08 -17.82
CA PRO A 542 -9.45 12.38 -17.80
C PRO A 542 -8.79 12.24 -19.19
N TRP A 543 -7.48 12.01 -19.23
CA TRP A 543 -6.78 11.58 -20.45
C TRP A 543 -6.92 10.06 -20.65
N ILE A 544 -7.39 9.65 -21.83
CA ILE A 544 -7.55 8.25 -22.22
C ILE A 544 -6.54 7.94 -23.33
N LEU A 545 -5.43 7.29 -22.96
CA LEU A 545 -4.31 6.97 -23.87
C LEU A 545 -4.29 5.51 -24.34
N MET A 546 -5.32 4.72 -24.01
CA MET A 546 -5.52 3.42 -24.62
C MET A 546 -5.89 3.60 -26.09
N ASP A 547 -5.27 2.83 -26.97
CA ASP A 547 -5.59 2.82 -28.40
C ASP A 547 -7.07 2.42 -28.64
N GLY A 548 -7.84 3.28 -29.31
CA GLY A 548 -9.29 3.13 -29.48
C GLY A 548 -10.15 3.43 -28.24
N GLY A 549 -9.51 3.82 -27.13
CA GLY A 549 -10.15 4.04 -25.83
C GLY A 549 -11.11 5.23 -25.82
N LEU A 550 -10.60 6.42 -26.17
CA LEU A 550 -11.38 7.66 -26.16
C LEU A 550 -12.50 7.61 -27.20
N GLU A 551 -12.19 7.08 -28.38
CA GLU A 551 -13.11 6.95 -29.50
C GLU A 551 -14.33 6.10 -29.13
N THR A 552 -14.09 4.97 -28.43
CA THR A 552 -15.18 4.11 -27.95
C THR A 552 -15.99 4.79 -26.84
N VAL A 553 -15.33 5.53 -25.94
CA VAL A 553 -16.01 6.33 -24.90
C VAL A 553 -16.91 7.41 -25.50
N GLU A 554 -16.44 8.11 -26.53
CA GLU A 554 -17.22 9.11 -27.26
C GLU A 554 -18.44 8.48 -27.94
N LEU A 555 -18.27 7.32 -28.59
CA LEU A 555 -19.37 6.59 -29.22
C LEU A 555 -20.46 6.19 -28.21
N ILE A 556 -20.07 5.69 -27.03
CA ILE A 556 -20.99 5.41 -25.93
C ILE A 556 -21.74 6.69 -25.53
N GLY A 557 -21.02 7.81 -25.41
CA GLY A 557 -21.60 9.12 -25.08
C GLY A 557 -22.61 9.61 -26.13
N GLU A 558 -22.33 9.45 -27.42
CA GLU A 558 -23.20 9.89 -28.53
C GLU A 558 -24.58 9.19 -28.53
N LYS A 559 -24.66 7.96 -28.04
CA LYS A 559 -25.92 7.19 -27.94
C LYS A 559 -26.61 7.32 -26.59
N SER A 560 -26.06 8.11 -25.68
CA SER A 560 -26.60 8.29 -24.34
C SER A 560 -27.52 9.50 -24.25
N ARG A 561 -28.53 9.42 -23.36
CA ARG A 561 -29.53 10.49 -23.16
C ARG A 561 -29.40 11.21 -21.83
N SER A 562 -28.77 10.59 -20.85
CA SER A 562 -28.53 11.11 -19.51
C SER A 562 -27.27 10.47 -18.93
N THR A 563 -26.91 10.78 -17.70
CA THR A 563 -25.94 10.01 -16.91
C THR A 563 -26.62 9.38 -15.72
N VAL A 564 -25.93 8.47 -15.02
CA VAL A 564 -26.41 7.89 -13.77
C VAL A 564 -26.81 8.98 -12.78
N ARG A 565 -26.02 10.06 -12.65
CA ARG A 565 -26.28 11.22 -11.78
C ARG A 565 -27.68 11.77 -11.96
N ASN A 566 -28.15 11.91 -13.20
CA ASN A 566 -29.49 12.43 -13.50
C ASN A 566 -30.62 11.53 -13.00
N SER A 567 -30.35 10.24 -12.77
CA SER A 567 -31.29 9.26 -12.23
C SER A 567 -31.24 9.14 -10.71
N LEU A 568 -30.34 9.88 -10.02
CA LEU A 568 -30.16 9.76 -8.57
C LEU A 568 -30.85 10.90 -7.82
N GLN A 569 -31.19 10.62 -6.56
CA GLN A 569 -31.59 11.67 -5.61
C GLN A 569 -30.37 12.44 -5.04
N ARG A 570 -29.17 11.84 -5.10
CA ARG A 570 -27.94 12.35 -4.50
C ARG A 570 -26.70 11.67 -5.09
N ASP A 571 -25.53 12.25 -4.82
CA ASP A 571 -24.25 11.68 -5.22
C ASP A 571 -24.01 10.29 -4.61
N ILE A 572 -23.29 9.43 -5.35
CA ILE A 572 -22.89 8.08 -4.95
C ILE A 572 -21.76 8.15 -3.90
N GLY A 573 -21.71 7.22 -2.95
CA GLY A 573 -20.52 7.04 -2.10
C GLY A 573 -20.72 6.03 -0.96
N PHE A 574 -19.92 6.14 0.10
CA PHE A 574 -20.07 5.33 1.31
C PHE A 574 -21.38 5.64 2.09
N ALA A 575 -22.10 4.65 2.59
CA ALA A 575 -23.22 4.90 3.52
C ALA A 575 -22.71 5.15 4.95
N SER A 576 -21.66 4.43 5.35
CA SER A 576 -21.05 4.55 6.66
C SER A 576 -19.60 4.07 6.65
N PHE A 577 -18.84 4.47 7.68
CA PHE A 577 -17.46 4.06 7.90
C PHE A 577 -17.15 4.04 9.41
N PRO A 578 -16.75 2.90 9.99
CA PRO A 578 -16.58 2.75 11.43
C PRO A 578 -15.35 3.49 11.97
N GLY A 579 -14.26 3.55 11.21
CA GLY A 579 -12.98 4.15 11.63
C GLY A 579 -12.09 3.22 12.47
N GLN A 580 -12.68 2.27 13.20
CA GLN A 580 -11.97 1.23 13.95
C GLN A 580 -12.61 -0.14 13.69
N ASP A 581 -12.28 -0.74 12.55
CA ASP A 581 -12.86 -2.02 12.09
C ASP A 581 -12.81 -3.12 13.17
N ASP A 582 -11.68 -3.30 13.85
CA ASP A 582 -11.48 -4.34 14.86
C ASP A 582 -12.51 -4.31 16.01
N ALA A 583 -12.91 -3.09 16.42
CA ALA A 583 -13.84 -2.87 17.52
C ALA A 583 -15.31 -3.08 17.11
N PHE A 584 -15.67 -2.79 15.86
CA PHE A 584 -17.06 -2.82 15.41
C PHE A 584 -17.41 -4.05 14.58
N MET A 585 -16.47 -4.64 13.86
CA MET A 585 -16.74 -5.67 12.85
C MET A 585 -16.27 -7.05 13.31
N GLY A 586 -17.00 -8.10 12.91
CA GLY A 586 -16.64 -9.48 13.17
C GLY A 586 -17.65 -10.44 12.57
N ALA A 587 -17.37 -11.74 12.66
CA ALA A 587 -18.31 -12.75 12.19
C ALA A 587 -19.60 -12.73 13.02
N ARG A 588 -20.73 -12.96 12.36
CA ARG A 588 -22.07 -12.96 12.94
C ARG A 588 -22.19 -13.90 14.14
N HIS A 589 -21.60 -15.10 14.01
CA HIS A 589 -21.60 -16.09 15.07
C HIS A 589 -20.82 -15.62 16.33
N ALA A 590 -19.78 -14.79 16.17
CA ALA A 590 -19.05 -14.24 17.32
C ALA A 590 -19.92 -13.27 18.13
N PHE A 591 -20.71 -12.42 17.47
CA PHE A 591 -21.63 -11.52 18.17
C PHE A 591 -22.81 -12.25 18.80
N ASN A 592 -23.35 -13.27 18.12
CA ASN A 592 -24.37 -14.15 18.70
C ASN A 592 -23.84 -14.83 19.98
N ARG A 593 -22.61 -15.37 19.95
CA ARG A 593 -21.94 -15.98 21.11
C ARG A 593 -21.79 -15.00 22.28
N LEU A 594 -21.45 -13.75 22.00
CA LEU A 594 -21.33 -12.70 23.02
C LEU A 594 -22.69 -12.12 23.49
N GLY A 595 -23.81 -12.65 22.97
CA GLY A 595 -25.16 -12.20 23.31
C GLY A 595 -25.51 -10.81 22.79
N ILE A 596 -24.82 -10.32 21.76
CA ILE A 596 -25.11 -9.02 21.15
C ILE A 596 -26.35 -9.16 20.25
N PRO A 597 -27.43 -8.40 20.51
CA PRO A 597 -28.68 -8.50 19.75
C PRO A 597 -28.54 -8.22 18.25
N TRP A 598 -29.37 -8.87 17.41
CA TRP A 598 -29.39 -8.67 15.95
C TRP A 598 -29.60 -7.22 15.53
N ASN A 599 -30.52 -6.51 16.18
CA ASN A 599 -30.85 -5.11 15.88
C ASN A 599 -29.68 -4.13 16.14
N THR A 600 -28.70 -4.51 16.97
CA THR A 600 -27.47 -3.73 17.19
C THR A 600 -26.24 -4.39 16.55
N SER A 601 -26.41 -5.43 15.74
CA SER A 601 -25.33 -6.14 15.04
C SER A 601 -25.67 -6.57 13.60
N PRO A 602 -26.36 -5.77 12.76
CA PRO A 602 -26.84 -6.22 11.45
C PRO A 602 -25.72 -6.74 10.51
N PRO A 603 -26.08 -7.51 9.47
CA PRO A 603 -25.14 -7.95 8.44
C PRO A 603 -24.39 -6.77 7.82
N LEU A 604 -23.09 -6.97 7.62
CA LEU A 604 -22.22 -5.96 7.04
C LEU A 604 -21.97 -6.27 5.57
N VAL A 605 -22.28 -5.32 4.70
CA VAL A 605 -21.93 -5.35 3.29
C VAL A 605 -20.52 -4.79 3.11
N THR A 606 -19.62 -5.64 2.66
CA THR A 606 -18.26 -5.27 2.25
C THR A 606 -18.07 -5.46 0.75
N GLY A 607 -17.10 -4.77 0.15
CA GLY A 607 -16.87 -4.85 -1.29
C GLY A 607 -16.47 -6.24 -1.78
N ASP A 608 -15.89 -7.07 -0.91
CA ASP A 608 -15.54 -8.46 -1.21
C ASP A 608 -16.73 -9.42 -1.18
N ALA A 609 -17.77 -9.13 -0.40
CA ALA A 609 -19.01 -9.90 -0.32
C ALA A 609 -19.94 -9.73 -1.53
N LEU A 610 -19.71 -8.72 -2.38
CA LEU A 610 -20.53 -8.40 -3.55
C LEU A 610 -19.97 -9.06 -4.80
N ARG A 611 -20.58 -10.16 -5.27
CA ARG A 611 -20.10 -10.91 -6.43
C ARG A 611 -21.28 -11.39 -7.27
N ASP A 612 -21.08 -11.37 -8.58
CA ASP A 612 -21.93 -12.04 -9.57
C ASP A 612 -23.44 -11.88 -9.34
N TRP A 613 -23.89 -10.62 -9.26
CA TRP A 613 -25.28 -10.20 -9.03
C TRP A 613 -25.85 -10.50 -7.63
N GLY A 614 -25.09 -11.21 -6.78
CA GLY A 614 -25.48 -11.57 -5.43
C GLY A 614 -24.64 -10.90 -4.35
N TYR A 615 -24.99 -11.26 -3.11
CA TYR A 615 -24.33 -10.86 -1.89
C TYR A 615 -24.38 -12.02 -0.91
N SER A 616 -23.23 -12.36 -0.32
CA SER A 616 -23.14 -13.32 0.77
C SER A 616 -22.09 -12.85 1.76
N THR A 617 -22.44 -12.80 3.04
CA THR A 617 -21.52 -12.43 4.12
C THR A 617 -21.79 -13.28 5.34
N ASP A 618 -20.72 -13.60 6.06
CA ASP A 618 -20.78 -14.02 7.45
C ASP A 618 -20.49 -12.85 8.41
N GLN A 619 -20.13 -11.67 7.88
CA GLN A 619 -19.74 -10.52 8.68
C GLN A 619 -20.95 -9.74 9.16
N ALA A 620 -20.86 -9.27 10.40
CA ALA A 620 -21.78 -8.36 11.03
C ALA A 620 -21.00 -7.16 11.57
N ALA A 621 -21.72 -6.13 11.99
CA ALA A 621 -21.09 -5.02 12.68
C ALA A 621 -21.95 -4.44 13.81
N VAL A 622 -21.32 -4.13 14.94
CA VAL A 622 -21.95 -3.47 16.08
C VAL A 622 -22.34 -2.05 15.67
N THR A 623 -23.64 -1.81 15.51
CA THR A 623 -24.22 -0.53 15.10
C THR A 623 -25.33 -0.12 16.06
N PRO A 624 -25.01 0.54 17.19
CA PRO A 624 -26.01 0.99 18.15
C PRO A 624 -26.72 2.24 17.63
N TYR A 625 -27.57 2.09 16.61
CA TYR A 625 -28.37 3.16 16.01
C TYR A 625 -29.85 2.78 15.96
N SER A 626 -30.73 3.67 16.43
CA SER A 626 -32.18 3.55 16.28
C SER A 626 -32.57 3.78 14.82
N GLU A 627 -33.25 2.79 14.22
CA GLU A 627 -33.70 2.80 12.81
C GLU A 627 -32.59 3.22 11.83
N LYS A 628 -31.31 2.98 12.19
CA LYS A 628 -30.13 3.41 11.39
C LYS A 628 -30.06 4.92 11.12
N THR A 629 -30.71 5.75 11.94
CA THR A 629 -30.68 7.22 11.75
C THR A 629 -29.99 7.96 12.88
N LYS A 630 -30.16 7.51 14.13
CA LYS A 630 -29.63 8.19 15.32
C LYS A 630 -28.91 7.22 16.24
N PRO A 631 -27.77 7.60 16.86
CA PRO A 631 -27.13 6.78 17.88
C PRO A 631 -28.08 6.45 19.03
N LEU A 632 -28.02 5.22 19.53
CA LEU A 632 -28.65 4.85 20.79
C LEU A 632 -27.89 5.50 21.96
N PRO A 633 -28.56 5.82 23.07
CA PRO A 633 -27.90 6.15 24.33
C PRO A 633 -26.92 5.03 24.71
N TYR A 634 -25.79 5.39 25.31
CA TYR A 634 -24.89 4.40 25.87
C TYR A 634 -25.56 3.70 27.05
N ASP A 635 -25.49 2.38 27.03
CA ASP A 635 -26.05 1.53 28.07
C ASP A 635 -25.00 0.49 28.47
N GLU A 636 -24.40 0.66 29.64
CA GLU A 636 -23.39 -0.25 30.21
C GLU A 636 -23.97 -1.59 30.66
N SER A 637 -25.29 -1.70 30.82
CA SER A 637 -25.95 -2.97 31.09
C SER A 637 -26.12 -3.80 29.82
N SER A 638 -26.09 -3.16 28.65
CA SER A 638 -26.19 -3.84 27.36
C SER A 638 -24.92 -4.62 27.00
N LYS A 639 -25.09 -5.76 26.33
CA LYS A 639 -23.97 -6.59 25.85
C LYS A 639 -23.08 -5.85 24.84
N TRP A 640 -23.64 -5.00 23.98
CA TRP A 640 -22.86 -4.20 23.03
C TRP A 640 -22.09 -3.07 23.71
N GLY A 641 -22.65 -2.44 24.76
CA GLY A 641 -21.98 -1.41 25.53
C GLY A 641 -20.74 -1.95 26.25
N ARG A 642 -20.91 -3.08 26.96
CA ARG A 642 -19.80 -3.81 27.60
C ARG A 642 -18.75 -4.27 26.60
N PHE A 643 -19.16 -4.70 25.41
CA PHE A 643 -18.25 -5.12 24.35
C PHE A 643 -17.36 -3.98 23.81
N LEU A 644 -17.91 -2.77 23.65
CA LEU A 644 -17.14 -1.62 23.13
C LEU A 644 -16.30 -0.91 24.21
N TRP A 645 -16.69 -0.98 25.48
CA TRP A 645 -16.04 -0.26 26.58
C TRP A 645 -14.52 -0.48 26.68
N PRO A 646 -13.96 -1.71 26.51
CA PRO A 646 -12.51 -1.92 26.53
C PRO A 646 -11.77 -1.11 25.47
N SER A 647 -12.41 -0.77 24.35
CA SER A 647 -11.85 0.01 23.25
C SER A 647 -12.16 1.51 23.32
N ARG A 648 -12.85 1.99 24.37
CA ARG A 648 -13.37 3.37 24.48
C ARG A 648 -12.33 4.43 24.12
N GLN A 649 -11.13 4.38 24.72
CA GLN A 649 -10.12 5.40 24.47
C GLN A 649 -9.60 5.38 23.02
N VAL A 650 -9.48 4.21 22.39
CA VAL A 650 -9.10 4.10 20.98
C VAL A 650 -10.19 4.68 20.08
N LEU A 651 -11.46 4.36 20.36
CA LEU A 651 -12.60 4.88 19.60
C LEU A 651 -12.67 6.41 19.68
N ARG A 652 -12.60 6.97 20.90
CA ARG A 652 -12.56 8.42 21.18
C ARG A 652 -11.43 9.13 20.45
N SER A 653 -10.28 8.48 20.31
CA SER A 653 -9.08 9.03 19.66
C SER A 653 -9.09 8.95 18.13
N THR A 654 -10.16 8.41 17.52
CA THR A 654 -10.28 8.32 16.07
C THR A 654 -10.25 9.71 15.44
N THR A 655 -9.18 10.01 14.70
CA THR A 655 -8.93 11.34 14.13
C THR A 655 -9.62 11.54 12.79
N GLY A 656 -10.34 12.65 12.65
CA GLY A 656 -10.99 13.05 11.43
C GLY A 656 -10.08 13.74 10.41
N PHE A 657 -10.63 14.01 9.22
CA PHE A 657 -9.89 14.66 8.12
C PHE A 657 -9.43 16.09 8.44
N ASN A 658 -10.08 16.74 9.40
CA ASN A 658 -9.71 18.06 9.92
C ASN A 658 -8.65 18.00 11.03
N GLY A 659 -8.17 16.80 11.40
CA GLY A 659 -7.17 16.61 12.45
C GLY A 659 -7.73 16.54 13.88
N GLN A 660 -9.02 16.76 14.07
CA GLN A 660 -9.68 16.63 15.38
C GLN A 660 -10.06 15.18 15.67
N THR A 661 -9.96 14.74 16.92
CA THR A 661 -10.43 13.43 17.38
C THR A 661 -11.96 13.42 17.52
N GLN A 662 -12.58 12.23 17.57
CA GLN A 662 -14.01 12.15 17.92
C GLN A 662 -14.29 12.80 19.27
N GLY A 663 -13.39 12.62 20.25
CA GLY A 663 -13.45 13.28 21.56
C GLY A 663 -13.53 14.80 21.46
N ASP A 664 -12.71 15.42 20.62
CA ASP A 664 -12.66 16.88 20.44
C ASP A 664 -14.00 17.44 19.90
N THR A 665 -14.74 16.63 19.14
CA THR A 665 -15.99 17.04 18.48
C THR A 665 -17.23 16.87 19.36
N GLY A 666 -17.09 16.30 20.56
CA GLY A 666 -18.23 15.93 21.42
C GLY A 666 -19.11 14.81 20.85
N THR A 667 -18.64 14.12 19.80
CA THR A 667 -19.35 12.97 19.23
C THR A 667 -19.30 11.80 20.21
N PRO A 668 -20.41 11.08 20.46
CA PRO A 668 -20.38 9.92 21.34
C PRO A 668 -19.36 8.87 20.88
N TRP A 669 -18.47 8.44 21.78
CA TRP A 669 -17.30 7.63 21.44
C TRP A 669 -17.65 6.24 20.87
N TRP A 670 -18.85 5.71 21.14
CA TRP A 670 -19.32 4.41 20.65
C TRP A 670 -19.92 4.47 19.24
N THR A 671 -19.93 5.65 18.60
CA THR A 671 -20.46 5.83 17.25
C THR A 671 -19.40 5.59 16.18
N TRP A 672 -19.85 5.17 15.01
CA TRP A 672 -18.99 5.06 13.85
C TRP A 672 -18.46 6.43 13.43
N TYR A 673 -17.21 6.48 12.95
CA TYR A 673 -16.59 7.74 12.51
C TYR A 673 -17.43 8.54 11.51
N ARG A 674 -18.09 7.87 10.56
CA ARG A 674 -19.08 8.51 9.68
C ARG A 674 -20.30 7.64 9.50
N TRP A 675 -21.47 8.28 9.61
CA TRP A 675 -22.76 7.66 9.36
C TRP A 675 -23.63 8.62 8.55
N VAL A 676 -24.01 8.24 7.32
CA VAL A 676 -24.86 9.06 6.46
C VAL A 676 -26.29 8.55 6.57
N ALA A 677 -26.99 8.98 7.62
CA ALA A 677 -28.34 8.52 7.98
C ALA A 677 -29.32 8.54 6.80
N ASP A 678 -29.25 9.57 5.95
CA ASP A 678 -30.15 9.69 4.81
C ASP A 678 -30.06 8.51 3.83
N ARG A 679 -28.93 7.79 3.77
CA ARG A 679 -28.73 6.64 2.86
C ARG A 679 -29.37 5.36 3.39
N TYR A 680 -29.89 5.39 4.60
CA TYR A 680 -30.65 4.30 5.20
C TYR A 680 -32.17 4.50 5.15
N LYS A 681 -32.64 5.66 4.66
CA LYS A 681 -34.07 5.99 4.58
C LYS A 681 -34.86 5.11 3.61
N THR A 682 -34.27 4.74 2.48
CA THR A 682 -34.92 3.87 1.50
C THR A 682 -34.35 2.45 1.59
N PRO A 683 -35.19 1.40 1.56
CA PRO A 683 -34.74 0.02 1.75
C PRO A 683 -33.97 -0.53 0.54
N LEU A 684 -34.33 -0.12 -0.68
CA LEU A 684 -33.64 -0.55 -1.90
C LEU A 684 -32.32 0.22 -2.09
N ALA A 685 -31.27 -0.50 -2.47
CA ALA A 685 -29.99 0.06 -2.85
C ALA A 685 -29.35 -0.78 -3.95
N ILE A 686 -28.66 -0.14 -4.90
CA ILE A 686 -27.62 -0.85 -5.66
C ILE A 686 -26.30 -0.59 -4.95
N SER A 687 -25.61 -1.65 -4.55
CA SER A 687 -24.27 -1.57 -3.96
C SER A 687 -23.25 -2.23 -4.88
N TYR A 688 -21.98 -1.84 -4.76
CA TYR A 688 -20.93 -2.42 -5.59
C TYR A 688 -19.57 -2.47 -4.90
N ALA A 689 -18.70 -3.36 -5.38
CA ALA A 689 -17.32 -3.45 -4.94
C ALA A 689 -16.51 -2.25 -5.43
N ILE A 690 -16.12 -1.31 -4.54
CA ILE A 690 -15.39 -0.10 -4.96
C ILE A 690 -14.00 -0.42 -5.52
N ILE A 691 -13.35 -1.48 -5.03
CA ILE A 691 -12.08 -1.99 -5.54
C ILE A 691 -12.34 -3.39 -6.10
N SER A 692 -12.35 -3.50 -7.43
CA SER A 692 -12.55 -4.76 -8.14
C SER A 692 -11.87 -4.73 -9.50
N SER A 693 -11.62 -5.89 -10.07
CA SER A 693 -11.12 -6.01 -11.45
C SER A 693 -12.18 -5.86 -12.52
N HIS A 694 -13.45 -6.02 -12.18
CA HIS A 694 -14.60 -5.91 -13.08
C HIS A 694 -15.88 -5.62 -12.30
N ASN A 695 -16.99 -5.45 -13.02
CA ASN A 695 -18.23 -4.96 -12.44
C ASN A 695 -18.88 -5.98 -11.50
N HIS A 696 -19.15 -5.54 -10.28
CA HIS A 696 -19.93 -6.27 -9.29
C HIS A 696 -20.96 -5.32 -8.67
N PHE A 697 -22.01 -5.01 -9.44
CA PHE A 697 -23.16 -4.29 -8.93
C PHE A 697 -24.23 -5.30 -8.51
N THR A 698 -24.83 -5.07 -7.35
CA THR A 698 -25.83 -5.96 -6.75
C THR A 698 -26.98 -5.13 -6.23
N LEU A 699 -28.22 -5.57 -6.49
CA LEU A 699 -29.40 -5.02 -5.85
C LEU A 699 -29.54 -5.62 -4.44
N LEU A 700 -29.66 -4.76 -3.45
CA LEU A 700 -29.86 -5.13 -2.05
C LEU A 700 -31.19 -4.58 -1.56
N GLN A 701 -31.84 -5.39 -0.75
CA GLN A 701 -33.12 -5.08 -0.12
C GLN A 701 -33.08 -5.66 1.29
N GLY A 702 -32.90 -4.82 2.30
CA GLY A 702 -32.87 -5.36 3.65
C GLY A 702 -32.31 -4.42 4.70
N ASP A 703 -31.90 -5.08 5.79
CA ASP A 703 -31.48 -4.44 7.02
C ASP A 703 -29.95 -4.30 7.15
N GLU A 704 -29.23 -4.43 6.05
CA GLU A 704 -27.78 -4.41 6.05
C GLU A 704 -27.21 -3.01 6.34
N VAL A 705 -25.95 -3.01 6.80
CA VAL A 705 -25.14 -1.81 6.95
C VAL A 705 -23.95 -1.89 6.01
N TYR A 706 -23.47 -0.75 5.52
CA TYR A 706 -22.49 -0.74 4.42
C TYR A 706 -21.15 -0.19 4.88
N LYS A 707 -20.08 -0.92 4.56
CA LYS A 707 -18.71 -0.43 4.70
C LYS A 707 -18.37 0.54 3.56
N ASP A 708 -17.36 1.39 3.74
CA ASP A 708 -16.84 2.27 2.69
C ASP A 708 -16.34 1.51 1.43
N SER A 709 -15.96 0.24 1.61
CA SER A 709 -15.66 -0.68 0.51
C SER A 709 -16.85 -1.05 -0.39
N ALA A 710 -18.08 -0.78 0.06
CA ALA A 710 -19.34 -1.08 -0.63
C ALA A 710 -20.24 0.18 -0.75
N PRO A 711 -19.92 1.11 -1.67
CA PRO A 711 -20.70 2.31 -1.89
C PRO A 711 -22.11 2.00 -2.35
N VAL A 712 -23.05 2.88 -2.02
CA VAL A 712 -24.46 2.74 -2.36
C VAL A 712 -24.92 3.76 -3.39
N ILE A 713 -25.76 3.29 -4.31
CA ILE A 713 -26.51 4.07 -5.28
C ILE A 713 -27.97 4.07 -4.83
N LYS A 714 -28.52 5.27 -4.61
CA LYS A 714 -29.89 5.47 -4.13
C LYS A 714 -30.70 6.24 -5.17
N LEU A 715 -31.70 5.56 -5.74
CA LEU A 715 -32.69 6.17 -6.63
C LEU A 715 -33.69 7.03 -5.82
N PRO A 716 -34.45 7.92 -6.49
CA PRO A 716 -35.50 8.72 -5.86
C PRO A 716 -36.49 7.88 -5.05
N GLU A 717 -37.06 8.49 -4.01
CA GLU A 717 -38.10 7.86 -3.21
C GLU A 717 -39.31 7.50 -4.09
N GLY A 718 -39.80 6.27 -3.97
CA GLY A 718 -40.85 5.71 -4.84
C GLY A 718 -40.35 4.94 -6.05
N ALA A 719 -39.03 4.93 -6.34
CA ALA A 719 -38.48 4.12 -7.41
C ALA A 719 -38.75 2.61 -7.19
N THR A 720 -39.25 1.97 -8.24
CA THR A 720 -39.65 0.56 -8.27
C THR A 720 -38.44 -0.38 -8.34
N LYS A 721 -38.66 -1.66 -8.01
CA LYS A 721 -37.63 -2.71 -8.22
C LYS A 721 -37.20 -2.78 -9.69
N SER A 722 -38.13 -2.61 -10.63
CA SER A 722 -37.83 -2.63 -12.07
C SER A 722 -36.88 -1.52 -12.48
N GLU A 723 -37.07 -0.29 -12.02
CA GLU A 723 -36.15 0.83 -12.31
C GLU A 723 -34.73 0.58 -11.76
N HIS A 724 -34.62 -0.09 -10.61
CA HIS A 724 -33.31 -0.52 -10.10
C HIS A 724 -32.69 -1.59 -11.00
N LEU A 725 -33.47 -2.56 -11.47
CA LEU A 725 -33.00 -3.63 -12.35
C LEU A 725 -32.60 -3.12 -13.74
N GLU A 726 -33.29 -2.11 -14.28
CA GLU A 726 -32.90 -1.42 -15.52
C GLU A 726 -31.48 -0.86 -15.42
N LEU A 727 -31.22 -0.09 -14.35
CA LEU A 727 -29.90 0.47 -14.09
C LEU A 727 -28.86 -0.63 -13.81
N LEU A 728 -29.21 -1.63 -12.99
CA LEU A 728 -28.35 -2.75 -12.63
C LEU A 728 -27.86 -3.51 -13.87
N GLY A 729 -28.76 -3.74 -14.83
CA GLY A 729 -28.45 -4.41 -16.09
C GLY A 729 -27.35 -3.71 -16.87
N VAL A 730 -27.47 -2.40 -17.08
CA VAL A 730 -26.46 -1.65 -17.81
C VAL A 730 -25.14 -1.57 -17.03
N LEU A 731 -25.19 -1.35 -15.71
CA LEU A 731 -23.99 -1.27 -14.87
C LEU A 731 -23.20 -2.59 -14.80
N ASN A 732 -23.86 -3.74 -14.93
CA ASN A 732 -23.21 -5.06 -14.97
C ASN A 732 -22.79 -5.50 -16.39
N SER A 733 -22.87 -4.63 -17.39
CA SER A 733 -22.42 -4.93 -18.76
C SER A 733 -20.91 -4.72 -18.96
N SER A 734 -20.35 -5.44 -19.93
CA SER A 734 -18.97 -5.24 -20.41
C SER A 734 -18.74 -3.84 -20.98
N THR A 735 -19.78 -3.18 -21.52
CA THR A 735 -19.71 -1.76 -21.94
C THR A 735 -19.44 -0.83 -20.75
N ALA A 736 -20.18 -1.02 -19.64
CA ALA A 736 -19.93 -0.27 -18.43
C ALA A 736 -18.55 -0.59 -17.85
N GLY A 737 -18.12 -1.86 -17.88
CA GLY A 737 -16.81 -2.28 -17.43
C GLY A 737 -15.69 -1.62 -18.23
N PHE A 738 -15.84 -1.54 -19.55
CA PHE A 738 -14.94 -0.80 -20.43
C PHE A 738 -14.87 0.68 -20.06
N TRP A 739 -16.01 1.37 -20.04
CA TRP A 739 -16.07 2.80 -19.77
C TRP A 739 -15.48 3.14 -18.39
N LEU A 740 -15.87 2.39 -17.36
CA LEU A 740 -15.38 2.61 -15.99
C LEU A 740 -13.87 2.43 -15.90
N LYS A 741 -13.27 1.48 -16.62
CA LYS A 741 -11.80 1.31 -16.65
C LYS A 741 -11.08 2.43 -17.41
N GLN A 742 -11.73 3.07 -18.37
CA GLN A 742 -11.16 4.27 -19.01
C GLN A 742 -11.18 5.46 -18.05
N MET A 743 -12.25 5.62 -17.26
CA MET A 743 -12.42 6.77 -16.37
C MET A 743 -11.79 6.60 -14.99
N CYS A 744 -11.69 5.37 -14.48
CA CYS A 744 -11.22 5.09 -13.13
C CYS A 744 -9.75 4.70 -13.10
N GLN A 745 -9.09 5.04 -12.00
CA GLN A 745 -7.69 4.68 -11.75
C GLN A 745 -7.57 3.20 -11.37
N ASP A 746 -6.57 2.54 -11.94
CA ASP A 746 -6.12 1.22 -11.53
C ASP A 746 -5.46 1.21 -10.14
N LYS A 747 -5.47 0.05 -9.48
CA LYS A 747 -4.86 -0.20 -8.18
C LYS A 747 -3.95 -1.43 -8.30
N PRO A 748 -2.73 -1.39 -7.74
CA PRO A 748 -1.83 -2.53 -7.78
C PRO A 748 -2.44 -3.72 -7.04
N SER A 749 -2.24 -4.93 -7.56
CA SER A 749 -2.59 -6.16 -6.85
C SER A 749 -1.51 -6.50 -5.83
N ASN A 750 -1.88 -6.58 -4.54
CA ASN A 750 -1.14 -7.22 -3.44
C ASN A 750 0.41 -7.16 -3.50
N GLY A 751 0.99 -5.97 -3.47
CA GLY A 751 2.46 -5.80 -3.36
C GLY A 751 3.26 -6.19 -4.61
N VAL A 752 2.61 -6.65 -5.67
CA VAL A 752 3.22 -6.85 -6.99
C VAL A 752 3.45 -5.46 -7.60
N LYS A 753 4.69 -5.17 -8.02
CA LYS A 753 5.01 -3.91 -8.71
C LYS A 753 4.13 -3.81 -9.97
N ARG A 754 3.50 -2.66 -10.17
CA ARG A 754 2.37 -2.40 -11.10
C ARG A 754 2.72 -2.51 -12.61
N GLY A 755 3.88 -3.09 -12.96
CA GLY A 755 4.32 -3.48 -14.31
C GLY A 755 4.70 -4.96 -14.43
N LEU A 756 4.23 -5.79 -13.48
CA LEU A 756 4.50 -7.24 -13.38
C LEU A 756 3.24 -8.10 -13.50
N GLU A 757 2.06 -7.49 -13.56
CA GLU A 757 0.82 -8.23 -13.80
C GLU A 757 0.82 -8.64 -15.27
N SER A 758 1.28 -9.87 -15.56
CA SER A 758 1.40 -10.43 -16.91
C SER A 758 0.08 -10.44 -17.69
N GLU A 759 -1.04 -10.25 -17.00
CA GLU A 759 -2.38 -10.35 -17.51
C GLU A 759 -3.20 -9.12 -17.10
N LYS A 760 -3.50 -8.22 -18.05
CA LYS A 760 -4.26 -6.97 -17.81
C LYS A 760 -5.62 -7.21 -17.17
N TRP A 761 -6.23 -8.38 -17.39
CA TRP A 761 -7.51 -8.71 -16.75
C TRP A 761 -7.37 -8.82 -15.24
N THR A 762 -6.19 -9.12 -14.67
CA THR A 762 -5.94 -9.20 -13.22
C THR A 762 -6.02 -7.86 -12.50
N VAL A 763 -5.76 -6.76 -13.21
CA VAL A 763 -5.68 -5.40 -12.68
C VAL A 763 -6.99 -5.00 -12.00
N ARG A 764 -6.87 -4.51 -10.75
CA ARG A 764 -8.01 -3.96 -9.98
C ARG A 764 -8.15 -2.47 -10.28
N TYR A 765 -9.37 -1.97 -10.20
CA TYR A 765 -9.72 -0.57 -10.39
C TYR A 765 -10.45 -0.05 -9.17
N GLN A 766 -10.25 1.23 -8.84
CA GLN A 766 -11.08 1.93 -7.87
C GLN A 766 -12.24 2.61 -8.60
N PHE A 767 -13.39 1.95 -8.68
CA PHE A 767 -14.64 2.49 -9.22
C PHE A 767 -15.21 3.53 -8.27
N ASN A 768 -14.68 4.75 -8.29
CA ASN A 768 -15.11 5.79 -7.35
C ASN A 768 -16.52 6.32 -7.69
N GLY A 769 -17.25 6.78 -6.66
CA GLY A 769 -18.62 7.25 -6.81
C GLY A 769 -18.76 8.39 -7.84
N THR A 770 -17.82 9.34 -7.87
CA THR A 770 -17.80 10.47 -8.80
C THR A 770 -17.80 10.02 -10.26
N ASN A 771 -17.03 8.99 -10.61
CA ASN A 771 -16.99 8.47 -11.97
C ASN A 771 -18.21 7.60 -12.28
N VAL A 772 -18.66 6.76 -11.33
CA VAL A 772 -19.83 5.90 -11.53
C VAL A 772 -21.08 6.73 -11.81
N GLN A 773 -21.26 7.87 -11.14
CA GLN A 773 -22.42 8.74 -11.41
C GLN A 773 -22.33 9.48 -12.75
N GLU A 774 -21.15 9.66 -13.32
CA GLU A 774 -20.99 10.22 -14.68
C GLU A 774 -21.12 9.17 -15.78
N PHE A 775 -21.32 7.89 -15.44
CA PHE A 775 -21.51 6.85 -16.45
C PHE A 775 -22.73 7.21 -17.33
N PRO A 776 -22.55 7.27 -18.66
CA PRO A 776 -23.59 7.71 -19.57
C PRO A 776 -24.64 6.60 -19.72
N LEU A 777 -25.93 6.97 -19.72
CA LEU A 777 -27.05 6.03 -19.77
C LEU A 777 -27.75 6.04 -21.12
N PRO A 778 -28.10 4.85 -21.65
CA PRO A 778 -28.74 4.72 -22.95
C PRO A 778 -30.25 5.04 -22.86
N ALA A 779 -30.91 5.10 -24.01
CA ALA A 779 -32.35 5.32 -24.09
C ALA A 779 -33.21 4.08 -23.75
N ARG A 780 -32.61 2.88 -23.78
CA ARG A 780 -33.27 1.57 -23.57
C ARG A 780 -32.42 0.73 -22.63
N TYR A 781 -33.05 -0.10 -21.80
CA TYR A 781 -32.38 -0.90 -20.77
C TYR A 781 -32.65 -2.40 -20.98
N PRO A 782 -31.71 -3.30 -20.64
CA PRO A 782 -31.86 -4.75 -20.79
C PRO A 782 -32.65 -5.36 -19.61
N LEU A 783 -33.85 -4.83 -19.31
CA LEU A 783 -34.63 -5.16 -18.11
C LEU A 783 -34.93 -6.66 -18.00
N THR A 784 -35.31 -7.32 -19.10
CA THR A 784 -35.69 -8.74 -19.09
C THR A 784 -34.53 -9.62 -18.60
N ARG A 785 -33.33 -9.43 -19.15
CA ARG A 785 -32.14 -10.20 -18.77
C ARG A 785 -31.64 -9.83 -17.37
N ALA A 786 -31.70 -8.54 -17.01
CA ALA A 786 -31.35 -8.10 -15.66
C ALA A 786 -32.27 -8.72 -14.59
N THR A 787 -33.57 -8.83 -14.89
CA THR A 787 -34.55 -9.49 -14.01
C THR A 787 -34.26 -10.98 -13.87
N GLU A 788 -33.95 -11.67 -14.98
CA GLU A 788 -33.58 -13.09 -14.96
C GLU A 788 -32.29 -13.32 -14.16
N LEU A 789 -31.26 -12.49 -14.33
CA LEU A 789 -29.99 -12.59 -13.60
C LEU A 789 -30.15 -12.33 -12.10
N ASP A 790 -30.94 -11.33 -11.69
CA ASP A 790 -31.28 -11.09 -10.27
C ASP A 790 -31.97 -12.30 -9.64
N ALA A 791 -32.95 -12.87 -10.34
CA ALA A 791 -33.68 -14.05 -9.87
C ALA A 791 -32.77 -15.29 -9.78
N LEU A 792 -31.96 -15.55 -10.80
CA LEU A 792 -31.01 -16.67 -10.80
C LEU A 792 -29.94 -16.50 -9.71
N ALA A 793 -29.47 -15.28 -9.44
CA ALA A 793 -28.52 -15.03 -8.36
C ALA A 793 -29.11 -15.34 -6.97
N GLN A 794 -30.37 -14.98 -6.74
CA GLN A 794 -31.10 -15.34 -5.51
C GLN A 794 -31.27 -16.86 -5.39
N GLN A 795 -31.62 -17.54 -6.48
CA GLN A 795 -31.72 -19.01 -6.51
C GLN A 795 -30.36 -19.67 -6.24
N LEU A 796 -29.28 -19.20 -6.87
CA LEU A 796 -27.93 -19.71 -6.67
C LEU A 796 -27.47 -19.56 -5.21
N SER A 797 -27.82 -18.45 -4.56
CA SER A 797 -27.53 -18.23 -3.14
C SER A 797 -28.29 -19.21 -2.26
N ALA A 798 -29.55 -19.50 -2.59
CA ALA A 798 -30.40 -20.43 -1.85
C ALA A 798 -29.98 -21.91 -2.00
N THR A 799 -29.27 -22.26 -3.07
CA THR A 799 -28.71 -23.61 -3.28
C THR A 799 -27.24 -23.73 -2.86
N SER A 800 -26.65 -22.70 -2.24
CA SER A 800 -25.27 -22.74 -1.77
C SER A 800 -25.08 -23.72 -0.60
N PRO A 801 -23.89 -24.32 -0.41
CA PRO A 801 -23.65 -25.21 0.72
C PRO A 801 -23.92 -24.55 2.09
N THR A 802 -23.62 -23.25 2.21
CA THR A 802 -23.93 -22.47 3.42
C THR A 802 -25.43 -22.36 3.66
N ALA A 803 -26.24 -22.15 2.62
CA ALA A 803 -27.70 -22.09 2.75
C ALA A 803 -28.27 -23.46 3.19
N ILE A 804 -27.78 -24.55 2.60
CA ILE A 804 -28.17 -25.91 3.00
C ILE A 804 -27.77 -26.21 4.45
N ALA A 805 -26.55 -25.84 4.84
CA ALA A 805 -26.08 -26.05 6.22
C ALA A 805 -26.78 -25.13 7.24
N SER A 806 -27.34 -23.99 6.84
CA SER A 806 -27.99 -23.05 7.75
C SER A 806 -29.46 -23.38 8.05
N ASP A 807 -30.01 -24.46 7.48
CA ASP A 807 -31.37 -24.90 7.76
C ASP A 807 -31.49 -25.31 9.26
N PRO A 808 -32.34 -24.64 10.05
CA PRO A 808 -32.47 -24.94 11.48
C PRO A 808 -33.24 -26.24 11.75
N GLU A 809 -33.99 -26.76 10.78
CA GLU A 809 -34.83 -27.95 10.95
C GLU A 809 -34.12 -29.23 10.51
N LYS A 810 -33.06 -29.14 9.68
CA LYS A 810 -32.43 -30.30 9.05
C LYS A 810 -30.90 -30.19 9.01
N PRO A 811 -30.16 -31.21 9.48
CA PRO A 811 -28.72 -31.26 9.26
C PRO A 811 -28.38 -31.46 7.77
N PRO A 812 -27.21 -31.00 7.30
CA PRO A 812 -26.79 -31.24 5.93
C PRO A 812 -26.54 -32.74 5.69
N THR A 813 -27.11 -33.28 4.61
CA THR A 813 -26.92 -34.67 4.18
C THR A 813 -26.20 -34.75 2.83
N ALA A 814 -25.58 -35.90 2.53
CA ALA A 814 -24.94 -36.13 1.23
C ALA A 814 -25.93 -35.92 0.06
N GLU A 815 -27.14 -36.48 0.17
CA GLU A 815 -28.18 -36.35 -0.86
C GLU A 815 -28.60 -34.91 -1.10
N ALA A 816 -28.78 -34.12 -0.03
CA ALA A 816 -29.16 -32.71 -0.14
C ALA A 816 -28.03 -31.87 -0.76
N LEU A 817 -26.78 -32.14 -0.40
CA LEU A 817 -25.62 -31.47 -0.95
C LEU A 817 -25.38 -31.83 -2.42
N ASP A 818 -25.53 -33.10 -2.81
CA ASP A 818 -25.40 -33.52 -4.21
C ASP A 818 -26.50 -32.90 -5.09
N PHE A 819 -27.76 -32.90 -4.63
CA PHE A 819 -28.85 -32.23 -5.34
C PHE A 819 -28.59 -30.72 -5.47
N ALA A 820 -28.15 -30.07 -4.39
CA ALA A 820 -27.84 -28.65 -4.39
C ALA A 820 -26.66 -28.33 -5.31
N ARG A 821 -25.64 -29.20 -5.40
CA ARG A 821 -24.49 -29.06 -6.32
C ARG A 821 -24.95 -29.02 -7.76
N ASP A 822 -25.76 -30.00 -8.17
CA ASP A 822 -26.22 -30.14 -9.54
C ASP A 822 -27.07 -28.93 -9.96
N GLU A 823 -27.95 -28.48 -9.07
CA GLU A 823 -28.77 -27.29 -9.29
C GLU A 823 -27.94 -25.99 -9.29
N TRP A 824 -26.94 -25.89 -8.41
CA TRP A 824 -26.01 -24.76 -8.38
C TRP A 824 -25.20 -24.65 -9.68
N LEU A 825 -24.69 -25.77 -10.20
CA LEU A 825 -23.97 -25.82 -11.47
C LEU A 825 -24.88 -25.42 -12.64
N ARG A 826 -26.12 -25.92 -12.67
CA ARG A 826 -27.12 -25.60 -13.70
C ARG A 826 -27.50 -24.11 -13.69
N ILE A 827 -27.83 -23.55 -12.52
CA ILE A 827 -28.17 -22.13 -12.37
C ILE A 827 -26.98 -21.27 -12.80
N ARG A 828 -25.77 -21.59 -12.35
CA ARG A 828 -24.57 -20.85 -12.71
C ARG A 828 -24.31 -20.89 -14.22
N GLY A 829 -24.44 -22.04 -14.87
CA GLY A 829 -24.34 -22.16 -16.32
C GLY A 829 -25.34 -21.27 -17.06
N ARG A 830 -26.59 -21.20 -16.57
CA ARG A 830 -27.62 -20.29 -17.11
C ARG A 830 -27.26 -18.83 -16.90
N MET A 831 -26.77 -18.44 -15.71
CA MET A 831 -26.33 -17.07 -15.44
C MET A 831 -25.22 -16.63 -16.38
N ILE A 832 -24.24 -17.50 -16.67
CA ILE A 832 -23.16 -17.21 -17.63
C ILE A 832 -23.73 -16.95 -19.03
N ALA A 833 -24.67 -17.79 -19.48
CA ALA A 833 -25.35 -17.62 -20.77
C ALA A 833 -26.12 -16.29 -20.86
N VAL A 834 -26.94 -15.98 -19.86
CA VAL A 834 -27.78 -14.76 -19.85
C VAL A 834 -26.93 -13.50 -19.73
N GLN A 835 -25.83 -13.54 -18.97
CA GLN A 835 -24.88 -12.42 -18.89
C GLN A 835 -24.18 -12.16 -20.23
N GLU A 836 -23.83 -13.21 -20.97
CA GLU A 836 -23.26 -13.05 -22.32
C GLU A 836 -24.27 -12.36 -23.24
N GLU A 837 -25.53 -12.79 -23.21
CA GLU A 837 -26.57 -12.14 -24.00
C GLU A 837 -26.86 -10.69 -23.56
N LEU A 838 -26.77 -10.40 -22.26
CA LEU A 838 -26.90 -9.03 -21.75
C LEU A 838 -25.81 -8.12 -22.31
N ASP A 839 -24.56 -8.60 -22.41
CA ASP A 839 -23.48 -7.82 -22.99
C ASP A 839 -23.75 -7.48 -24.46
N TRP A 840 -24.15 -8.48 -25.26
CA TRP A 840 -24.46 -8.28 -26.68
C TRP A 840 -25.68 -7.40 -26.92
N GLU A 841 -26.71 -7.51 -26.07
CA GLU A 841 -27.86 -6.60 -26.09
C GLU A 841 -27.42 -5.16 -25.82
N VAL A 842 -26.56 -4.96 -24.82
CA VAL A 842 -26.05 -3.63 -24.46
C VAL A 842 -25.15 -3.06 -25.55
N TYR A 843 -24.36 -3.87 -26.24
CA TYR A 843 -23.60 -3.40 -27.42
C TYR A 843 -24.53 -2.87 -28.52
N GLY A 844 -25.63 -3.57 -28.78
CA GLY A 844 -26.67 -3.12 -29.72
C GLY A 844 -27.35 -1.83 -29.26
N ILE A 845 -27.67 -1.71 -27.97
CA ILE A 845 -28.29 -0.51 -27.36
C ILE A 845 -27.40 0.74 -27.53
N TYR A 846 -26.09 0.61 -27.29
CA TYR A 846 -25.13 1.70 -27.49
C TYR A 846 -24.66 1.83 -28.95
N GLY A 847 -25.20 1.03 -29.88
CA GLY A 847 -24.83 1.08 -31.29
C GLY A 847 -23.36 0.79 -31.57
N LEU A 848 -22.68 0.03 -30.69
CA LEU A 848 -21.29 -0.39 -30.88
C LEU A 848 -21.18 -1.44 -32.00
N HIS A 849 -22.27 -2.18 -32.23
CA HIS A 849 -22.46 -3.12 -33.31
C HIS A 849 -23.96 -3.33 -33.54
N GLN A 850 -24.34 -4.03 -34.63
CA GLN A 850 -25.71 -4.55 -34.75
C GLN A 850 -26.00 -5.56 -33.63
N ASP A 851 -27.29 -5.70 -33.28
CA ASP A 851 -27.74 -6.67 -32.29
C ASP A 851 -27.41 -8.10 -32.76
N LEU A 852 -26.55 -8.76 -31.99
CA LEU A 852 -26.14 -10.16 -32.19
C LEU A 852 -26.58 -11.03 -31.00
N THR A 853 -27.69 -10.69 -30.36
CA THR A 853 -28.32 -11.57 -29.35
C THR A 853 -28.89 -12.82 -30.00
N ALA A 854 -28.83 -13.92 -29.26
CA ALA A 854 -29.41 -15.19 -29.65
C ALA A 854 -30.95 -15.14 -29.55
N PRO A 855 -31.68 -15.83 -30.45
CA PRO A 855 -33.12 -16.04 -30.29
C PRO A 855 -33.48 -16.59 -28.90
N VAL A 856 -34.63 -16.17 -28.35
CA VAL A 856 -35.03 -16.40 -26.95
C VAL A 856 -34.95 -17.87 -26.51
N ASP A 857 -35.30 -18.81 -27.41
CA ASP A 857 -35.34 -20.25 -27.14
C ASP A 857 -34.14 -21.03 -27.68
N SER A 858 -33.11 -20.32 -28.18
CA SER A 858 -31.94 -20.95 -28.81
C SER A 858 -30.75 -21.15 -27.87
N LEU A 859 -30.79 -20.59 -26.66
CA LEU A 859 -29.70 -20.77 -25.70
C LEU A 859 -29.56 -22.24 -25.28
N PRO A 860 -28.32 -22.75 -25.07
CA PRO A 860 -28.12 -24.10 -24.56
C PRO A 860 -28.88 -24.33 -23.25
N THR A 861 -29.62 -25.45 -23.15
CA THR A 861 -30.47 -25.78 -21.99
C THR A 861 -29.67 -26.05 -20.72
N SER A 862 -28.45 -26.58 -20.85
CA SER A 862 -27.47 -26.73 -19.77
C SER A 862 -26.76 -25.43 -19.38
N GLY A 863 -27.00 -24.33 -20.12
CA GLY A 863 -26.25 -23.08 -19.96
C GLY A 863 -24.87 -23.15 -20.62
N LEU A 864 -23.97 -22.26 -20.21
CA LEU A 864 -22.59 -22.22 -20.72
C LEU A 864 -21.59 -22.60 -19.62
N GLU A 865 -20.60 -23.41 -19.98
CA GLU A 865 -19.43 -23.67 -19.15
C GLU A 865 -18.35 -22.60 -19.37
N LEU A 866 -17.42 -22.47 -18.41
CA LEU A 866 -16.28 -21.57 -18.58
C LEU A 866 -15.35 -22.08 -19.68
N GLY A 867 -15.04 -21.21 -20.63
CA GLY A 867 -14.30 -21.54 -21.85
C GLY A 867 -15.17 -21.45 -23.10
N GLN A 868 -16.50 -21.50 -22.92
CA GLN A 868 -17.44 -21.56 -24.02
C GLN A 868 -17.98 -20.19 -24.48
N ARG A 869 -17.63 -19.08 -23.82
CA ARG A 869 -18.10 -17.76 -24.29
C ARG A 869 -17.35 -17.33 -25.56
N ALA A 870 -17.96 -16.44 -26.35
CA ALA A 870 -17.40 -16.05 -27.65
C ALA A 870 -15.95 -15.51 -27.53
N PHE A 871 -15.67 -14.65 -26.55
CA PHE A 871 -14.31 -14.18 -26.31
C PHE A 871 -13.33 -15.26 -25.84
N GLU A 872 -13.80 -16.27 -25.09
CA GLU A 872 -12.96 -17.38 -24.63
C GLU A 872 -12.59 -18.30 -25.78
N ILE A 873 -13.53 -18.55 -26.70
CA ILE A 873 -13.27 -19.29 -27.94
C ILE A 873 -12.28 -18.52 -28.83
N ASP A 874 -12.45 -17.20 -28.98
CA ASP A 874 -11.50 -16.37 -29.73
C ASP A 874 -10.10 -16.38 -29.08
N LEU A 875 -10.04 -16.26 -27.75
CA LEU A 875 -8.80 -16.35 -26.99
C LEU A 875 -8.14 -17.73 -27.12
N GLY A 876 -8.92 -18.81 -27.08
CA GLY A 876 -8.45 -20.18 -27.29
C GLY A 876 -7.90 -20.39 -28.70
N ARG A 877 -8.55 -19.86 -29.73
CA ARG A 877 -8.05 -19.87 -31.11
C ARG A 877 -6.71 -19.14 -31.25
N LYS A 878 -6.58 -17.97 -30.63
CA LYS A 878 -5.31 -17.20 -30.63
C LYS A 878 -4.21 -17.92 -29.87
N ALA A 879 -4.54 -18.58 -28.75
CA ALA A 879 -3.59 -19.38 -27.98
C ALA A 879 -3.10 -20.60 -28.78
N ASP A 880 -4.02 -21.33 -29.43
CA ASP A 880 -3.68 -22.47 -30.31
C ASP A 880 -2.81 -22.05 -31.50
N ALA A 881 -3.05 -20.87 -32.06
CA ALA A 881 -2.24 -20.29 -33.14
C ALA A 881 -0.88 -19.73 -32.67
N GLY A 882 -0.63 -19.68 -31.35
CA GLY A 882 0.57 -19.07 -30.77
C GLY A 882 0.59 -17.53 -30.84
N GLU A 883 -0.55 -16.91 -31.17
CA GLU A 883 -0.73 -15.45 -31.28
C GLU A 883 -0.98 -14.78 -29.92
N ALA A 884 -1.40 -15.54 -28.91
CA ALA A 884 -1.60 -15.06 -27.54
C ALA A 884 -1.02 -16.05 -26.52
N LYS A 885 -0.34 -15.53 -25.49
CA LYS A 885 -0.04 -16.29 -24.27
C LYS A 885 -1.02 -15.82 -23.20
N THR A 886 -1.75 -16.76 -22.58
CA THR A 886 -2.72 -16.40 -21.55
C THR A 886 -2.80 -17.42 -20.42
N GLU A 887 -2.88 -16.91 -19.19
CA GLU A 887 -3.15 -17.67 -17.98
C GLU A 887 -4.66 -17.73 -17.64
N TRP A 888 -5.53 -17.14 -18.49
CA TRP A 888 -6.97 -17.04 -18.26
C TRP A 888 -7.61 -18.38 -17.89
N PHE A 889 -7.41 -19.40 -18.73
CA PHE A 889 -8.04 -20.70 -18.56
C PHE A 889 -7.62 -21.39 -17.25
N ARG A 890 -6.32 -21.44 -16.99
CA ARG A 890 -5.75 -22.04 -15.78
C ARG A 890 -6.17 -21.31 -14.51
N ARG A 891 -6.21 -19.97 -14.51
CA ARG A 891 -6.50 -19.16 -13.32
C ARG A 891 -7.98 -19.14 -12.94
N HIS A 892 -8.87 -19.46 -13.88
CA HIS A 892 -10.32 -19.46 -13.67
C HIS A 892 -10.93 -20.86 -13.67
N ASN A 893 -10.11 -21.92 -13.65
CA ASN A 893 -10.57 -23.31 -13.80
C ASN A 893 -11.51 -23.47 -15.00
N SER A 894 -11.13 -22.88 -16.13
CA SER A 894 -11.87 -22.87 -17.39
C SER A 894 -11.22 -23.80 -18.40
N THR A 895 -12.03 -24.46 -19.22
CA THR A 895 -11.54 -25.37 -20.27
C THR A 895 -11.23 -24.59 -21.53
N MET A 896 -9.97 -24.62 -21.99
CA MET A 896 -9.60 -24.00 -23.26
C MET A 896 -10.20 -24.78 -24.43
N ILE A 897 -11.04 -24.12 -25.23
CA ILE A 897 -11.59 -24.65 -26.48
C ILE A 897 -11.39 -23.64 -27.61
N SER A 898 -11.23 -24.14 -28.83
CA SER A 898 -11.07 -23.31 -30.05
C SER A 898 -12.15 -23.58 -31.10
N SER A 899 -12.95 -24.62 -30.92
CA SER A 899 -14.11 -24.96 -31.75
C SER A 899 -15.42 -24.70 -31.02
N ILE A 900 -16.45 -24.29 -31.76
CA ILE A 900 -17.81 -24.16 -31.23
C ILE A 900 -18.34 -25.57 -30.89
N PRO A 901 -18.92 -25.79 -29.70
CA PRO A 901 -19.47 -27.09 -29.31
C PRO A 901 -20.54 -27.61 -30.29
N ALA A 902 -20.45 -28.90 -30.63
CA ALA A 902 -21.27 -29.53 -31.66
C ALA A 902 -22.72 -29.82 -31.20
N ASP A 903 -22.92 -29.95 -29.90
CA ASP A 903 -24.18 -30.26 -29.22
C ASP A 903 -25.09 -29.04 -29.02
N TRP A 904 -24.59 -27.83 -29.29
CA TRP A 904 -25.39 -26.61 -29.19
C TRP A 904 -26.49 -26.51 -30.25
N PRO A 905 -27.61 -25.81 -29.94
CA PRO A 905 -28.62 -25.47 -30.94
C PRO A 905 -28.01 -24.72 -32.14
N GLU A 906 -28.46 -25.07 -33.36
CA GLU A 906 -27.87 -24.55 -34.60
C GLU A 906 -27.94 -23.02 -34.71
N GLU A 907 -29.05 -22.43 -34.26
CA GLU A 907 -29.23 -20.97 -34.23
C GLU A 907 -28.23 -20.27 -33.31
N TYR A 908 -27.86 -20.91 -32.20
CA TYR A 908 -26.87 -20.36 -31.27
C TYR A 908 -25.46 -20.48 -31.82
N LYS A 909 -25.12 -21.59 -32.49
CA LYS A 909 -23.83 -21.72 -33.21
C LYS A 909 -23.64 -20.59 -34.21
N LEU A 910 -24.64 -20.34 -35.06
CA LEU A 910 -24.61 -19.27 -36.05
C LEU A 910 -24.47 -17.89 -35.39
N THR A 911 -25.11 -17.68 -34.24
CA THR A 911 -24.98 -16.45 -33.46
C THR A 911 -23.53 -16.26 -32.97
N VAL A 912 -22.92 -17.30 -32.39
CA VAL A 912 -21.54 -17.27 -31.92
C VAL A 912 -20.54 -17.09 -33.07
N GLU A 913 -20.77 -17.68 -34.24
CA GLU A 913 -19.95 -17.45 -35.42
C GLU A 913 -19.92 -15.97 -35.83
N ARG A 914 -21.10 -15.32 -35.86
CA ARG A 914 -21.20 -13.88 -36.16
C ARG A 914 -20.51 -13.02 -35.09
N ARG A 915 -20.57 -13.43 -33.82
CA ARG A 915 -19.86 -12.76 -32.72
C ARG A 915 -18.34 -12.87 -32.90
N LEU A 916 -17.83 -14.06 -33.23
CA LEU A 916 -16.41 -14.30 -33.50
C LEU A 916 -15.93 -13.52 -34.74
N GLU A 917 -16.78 -13.33 -35.74
CA GLU A 917 -16.51 -12.43 -36.86
C GLU A 917 -16.44 -10.97 -36.41
N ALA A 918 -17.41 -10.50 -35.61
CA ALA A 918 -17.44 -9.14 -35.08
C ALA A 918 -16.21 -8.81 -34.21
N ILE A 919 -15.78 -9.74 -33.35
CA ILE A 919 -14.57 -9.61 -32.52
C ILE A 919 -13.31 -9.41 -33.37
N ARG A 920 -13.24 -10.07 -34.54
CA ARG A 920 -12.08 -9.95 -35.46
C ARG A 920 -12.12 -8.70 -36.33
N ASN A 921 -13.31 -8.30 -36.77
CA ASN A 921 -13.47 -7.28 -37.82
C ASN A 921 -13.84 -5.89 -37.30
N SER A 922 -14.36 -5.76 -36.08
CA SER A 922 -14.70 -4.46 -35.47
C SER A 922 -13.66 -4.08 -34.42
N ALA A 923 -12.99 -2.94 -34.60
CA ALA A 923 -12.04 -2.41 -33.63
C ALA A 923 -12.69 -2.14 -32.26
N VAL A 924 -13.97 -1.74 -32.24
CA VAL A 924 -14.72 -1.48 -31.00
C VAL A 924 -15.07 -2.79 -30.30
N ILE A 925 -15.65 -3.77 -31.02
CA ILE A 925 -16.01 -5.06 -30.42
C ILE A 925 -14.76 -5.83 -29.99
N GLY A 926 -13.72 -5.88 -30.82
CA GLY A 926 -12.44 -6.49 -30.45
C GLY A 926 -11.73 -5.81 -29.27
N LEU A 927 -12.18 -4.62 -28.86
CA LEU A 927 -11.73 -3.96 -27.64
C LEU A 927 -12.61 -4.31 -26.44
N VAL A 928 -13.94 -4.21 -26.54
CA VAL A 928 -14.86 -4.46 -25.41
C VAL A 928 -15.05 -5.94 -25.07
N GLU A 929 -14.82 -6.86 -26.02
CA GLU A 929 -14.87 -8.32 -25.78
C GLU A 929 -13.55 -8.89 -25.26
N ARG A 930 -12.54 -8.06 -24.93
CA ARG A 930 -11.32 -8.59 -24.33
C ARG A 930 -11.56 -9.07 -22.89
N PRO A 931 -10.78 -10.04 -22.38
CA PRO A 931 -10.99 -10.64 -21.05
C PRO A 931 -11.02 -9.64 -19.89
N GLU A 932 -10.44 -8.46 -20.04
CA GLU A 932 -10.46 -7.38 -19.06
C GLU A 932 -11.86 -6.90 -18.75
N TYR A 933 -12.78 -6.93 -19.70
CA TYR A 933 -14.10 -6.31 -19.55
C TYR A 933 -15.19 -7.33 -19.24
N LYS A 934 -14.89 -8.62 -19.42
CA LYS A 934 -15.80 -9.73 -19.20
C LYS A 934 -15.83 -10.14 -17.73
N ARG A 935 -17.02 -10.57 -17.27
CA ARG A 935 -17.19 -11.17 -15.93
C ARG A 935 -16.39 -12.47 -15.84
N ARG A 936 -15.69 -12.69 -14.73
CA ARG A 936 -14.80 -13.86 -14.59
C ARG A 936 -15.47 -15.12 -14.06
N TRP A 937 -16.53 -14.96 -13.26
CA TRP A 937 -17.24 -16.06 -12.59
C TRP A 937 -16.34 -16.94 -11.71
N LEU A 938 -15.24 -16.40 -11.18
CA LEU A 938 -14.34 -17.15 -10.30
C LEU A 938 -15.03 -17.40 -8.94
N THR A 939 -15.02 -18.65 -8.51
CA THR A 939 -15.48 -19.07 -7.17
C THR A 939 -14.39 -19.92 -6.52
N ASP A 940 -14.52 -20.20 -5.22
CA ASP A 940 -13.62 -21.13 -4.51
C ASP A 940 -13.81 -22.59 -4.92
N GLY A 941 -14.77 -22.89 -5.81
CA GLY A 941 -15.23 -24.24 -6.12
C GLY A 941 -16.34 -24.72 -5.18
N TRP A 942 -17.07 -25.77 -5.58
CA TRP A 942 -18.15 -26.32 -4.77
C TRP A 942 -17.59 -27.01 -3.51
N GLU A 943 -16.54 -27.79 -3.68
CA GLU A 943 -15.92 -28.61 -2.64
C GLU A 943 -15.37 -27.75 -1.49
N ALA A 944 -14.72 -26.63 -1.81
CA ALA A 944 -14.22 -25.69 -0.80
C ALA A 944 -15.34 -24.97 -0.05
N GLN A 945 -16.40 -24.57 -0.76
CA GLN A 945 -17.60 -23.98 -0.15
C GLN A 945 -18.32 -24.99 0.75
N GLN A 946 -18.48 -26.24 0.31
CA GLN A 946 -19.04 -27.33 1.09
C GLN A 946 -18.22 -27.59 2.35
N HIS A 947 -16.90 -27.78 2.21
CA HIS A 947 -16.01 -28.00 3.35
C HIS A 947 -16.11 -26.86 4.36
N THR A 948 -16.14 -25.60 3.90
CA THR A 948 -16.31 -24.44 4.78
C THR A 948 -17.66 -24.42 5.48
N ALA A 949 -18.76 -24.67 4.75
CA ALA A 949 -20.10 -24.71 5.33
C ALA A 949 -20.26 -25.80 6.38
N LEU A 950 -19.77 -27.02 6.10
CA LEU A 950 -19.79 -28.14 7.04
C LEU A 950 -18.93 -27.87 8.27
N ARG A 951 -17.74 -27.28 8.08
CA ARG A 951 -16.87 -26.87 9.18
C ARG A 951 -17.57 -25.88 10.12
N GLU A 952 -18.18 -24.85 9.56
CA GLU A 952 -18.88 -23.83 10.35
C GLU A 952 -20.13 -24.40 11.04
N TRP A 953 -20.83 -25.35 10.41
CA TRP A 953 -21.93 -26.09 11.02
C TRP A 953 -21.48 -26.90 12.24
N LEU A 954 -20.41 -27.70 12.09
CA LEU A 954 -19.83 -28.50 13.18
C LEU A 954 -19.38 -27.60 14.34
N LEU A 955 -18.68 -26.50 14.04
CA LEU A 955 -18.26 -25.53 15.05
C LEU A 955 -19.45 -24.88 15.76
N ALA A 956 -20.52 -24.53 15.03
CA ALA A 956 -21.73 -23.99 15.65
C ALA A 956 -22.42 -25.02 16.56
N ARG A 957 -22.46 -26.31 16.15
CA ARG A 957 -23.00 -27.41 16.96
C ARG A 957 -22.20 -27.66 18.24
N MET A 958 -20.88 -27.42 18.21
CA MET A 958 -19.98 -27.48 19.36
C MET A 958 -20.13 -26.30 20.34
N GLU A 959 -20.84 -25.23 19.97
CA GLU A 959 -21.07 -24.06 20.82
C GLU A 959 -22.43 -24.08 21.55
N ARG A 960 -23.21 -25.15 21.39
CA ARG A 960 -24.50 -25.30 22.04
C ARG A 960 -24.40 -25.22 23.57
N ARG A 961 -25.36 -24.53 24.19
CA ARG A 961 -25.36 -24.23 25.62
C ARG A 961 -25.28 -25.50 26.48
N GLU A 962 -26.00 -26.56 26.12
CA GLU A 962 -26.02 -27.83 26.85
C GLU A 962 -24.64 -28.53 26.96
N LEU A 963 -23.68 -28.17 26.10
CA LEU A 963 -22.32 -28.69 26.19
C LEU A 963 -21.50 -27.96 27.27
N TRP A 964 -21.85 -26.71 27.59
CA TRP A 964 -21.01 -25.82 28.38
C TRP A 964 -21.63 -25.43 29.73
N TYR A 965 -22.78 -26.00 30.06
CA TYR A 965 -23.49 -25.77 31.31
C TYR A 965 -23.96 -27.09 31.92
N GLU A 966 -23.99 -27.15 33.24
CA GLU A 966 -24.55 -28.28 34.00
C GLU A 966 -25.41 -27.78 35.16
N MET A 967 -26.41 -28.58 35.53
CA MET A 967 -27.27 -28.27 36.67
C MET A 967 -26.59 -28.75 37.96
N GLY A 968 -26.33 -27.83 38.90
CA GLY A 968 -25.81 -28.17 40.22
C GLY A 968 -26.84 -28.89 41.10
N ASP A 969 -26.38 -29.50 42.18
CA ASP A 969 -27.24 -30.18 43.17
C ASP A 969 -28.26 -29.23 43.84
N ASP A 970 -27.97 -27.94 43.82
CA ASP A 970 -28.83 -26.85 44.29
C ASP A 970 -29.87 -26.38 43.26
N GLY A 971 -29.90 -27.00 42.07
CA GLY A 971 -30.78 -26.62 40.97
C GLY A 971 -30.36 -25.34 40.24
N VAL A 972 -29.13 -24.85 40.47
CA VAL A 972 -28.57 -23.69 39.76
C VAL A 972 -27.69 -24.18 38.61
N GLU A 973 -27.92 -23.65 37.41
CA GLU A 973 -27.11 -23.94 36.24
C GLU A 973 -25.74 -23.24 36.35
N ARG A 974 -24.65 -23.98 36.13
CA ARG A 974 -23.26 -23.51 36.28
C ARG A 974 -22.44 -23.77 35.02
N PRO A 975 -21.44 -22.93 34.70
CA PRO A 975 -20.54 -23.17 33.57
C PRO A 975 -19.69 -24.41 33.83
N ARG A 976 -19.55 -25.26 32.80
CA ARG A 976 -18.80 -26.51 32.87
C ARG A 976 -17.67 -26.52 31.85
N THR A 977 -16.44 -26.72 32.32
CA THR A 977 -15.30 -26.99 31.45
C THR A 977 -15.27 -28.46 31.03
N ARG A 978 -14.73 -28.77 29.84
CA ARG A 978 -14.63 -30.14 29.32
C ARG A 978 -13.26 -30.41 28.75
N THR A 979 -12.77 -31.62 28.93
CA THR A 979 -11.64 -32.13 28.15
C THR A 979 -12.07 -32.42 26.71
N ILE A 980 -11.12 -32.47 25.78
CA ILE A 980 -11.40 -32.88 24.40
C ILE A 980 -12.01 -34.29 24.36
N ALA A 981 -11.54 -35.21 25.19
CA ALA A 981 -12.07 -36.58 25.28
C ALA A 981 -13.55 -36.58 25.70
N GLU A 982 -13.92 -35.83 26.74
CA GLU A 982 -15.32 -35.71 27.15
C GLU A 982 -16.20 -35.06 26.07
N LEU A 983 -15.65 -34.08 25.33
CA LEU A 983 -16.37 -33.46 24.22
C LEU A 983 -16.60 -34.46 23.07
N VAL A 984 -15.60 -35.29 22.76
CA VAL A 984 -15.73 -36.39 21.79
C VAL A 984 -16.80 -37.39 22.24
N ASP A 985 -16.78 -37.81 23.51
CA ASP A 985 -17.74 -38.78 24.03
C ASP A 985 -19.18 -38.27 23.96
N VAL A 986 -19.41 -37.00 24.32
CA VAL A 986 -20.74 -36.38 24.24
C VAL A 986 -21.20 -36.20 22.79
N LEU A 987 -20.31 -35.77 21.90
CA LEU A 987 -20.65 -35.54 20.49
C LEU A 987 -20.81 -36.86 19.69
N ASN A 988 -20.18 -37.96 20.12
CA ASN A 988 -20.43 -39.30 19.57
C ASN A 988 -21.88 -39.76 19.76
N ALA A 989 -22.61 -39.21 20.74
CA ALA A 989 -24.03 -39.50 20.94
C ALA A 989 -24.96 -38.64 20.08
N ASP A 990 -24.45 -37.60 19.42
CA ASP A 990 -25.21 -36.73 18.50
C ASP A 990 -25.09 -37.28 17.08
N ALA A 991 -26.10 -38.06 16.65
CA ALA A 991 -26.10 -38.73 15.35
C ALA A 991 -25.88 -37.74 14.18
N ASP A 992 -26.53 -36.57 14.25
CA ASP A 992 -26.36 -35.54 13.23
C ASP A 992 -24.91 -35.02 13.19
N PHE A 993 -24.25 -34.88 14.34
CA PHE A 993 -22.86 -34.45 14.40
C PHE A 993 -21.91 -35.49 13.78
N VAL A 994 -22.14 -36.77 14.08
CA VAL A 994 -21.36 -37.89 13.52
C VAL A 994 -21.52 -37.95 12.01
N ASP A 995 -22.76 -37.88 11.51
CA ASP A 995 -23.04 -37.95 10.08
C ASP A 995 -22.42 -36.77 9.33
N VAL A 996 -22.54 -35.56 9.86
CA VAL A 996 -21.94 -34.37 9.22
C VAL A 996 -20.40 -34.37 9.31
N ALA A 997 -19.82 -34.89 10.41
CA ALA A 997 -18.38 -35.04 10.53
C ALA A 997 -17.81 -36.01 9.48
N ALA A 998 -18.54 -37.09 9.17
CA ALA A 998 -18.17 -38.02 8.09
C ALA A 998 -18.21 -37.35 6.71
N LEU A 999 -19.14 -36.41 6.47
CA LEU A 999 -19.17 -35.60 5.25
C LEU A 999 -18.04 -34.57 5.18
N TYR A 1000 -17.61 -34.03 6.32
CA TYR A 1000 -16.56 -33.03 6.42
C TYR A 1000 -15.16 -33.63 6.23
N ALA A 1001 -14.89 -34.77 6.87
CA ALA A 1001 -13.58 -35.41 6.89
C ALA A 1001 -13.71 -36.92 6.77
N ASP A 1002 -13.92 -37.40 5.55
CA ASP A 1002 -14.05 -38.83 5.25
C ASP A 1002 -12.85 -39.65 5.76
N GLY A 1003 -13.15 -40.79 6.38
CA GLY A 1003 -12.16 -41.71 6.94
C GLY A 1003 -11.50 -41.29 8.26
N LYS A 1004 -11.86 -40.13 8.84
CA LYS A 1004 -11.39 -39.73 10.19
C LYS A 1004 -12.47 -39.95 11.23
N ASP A 1005 -12.07 -40.39 12.43
CA ASP A 1005 -12.99 -40.44 13.56
C ASP A 1005 -13.05 -39.09 14.33
N LEU A 1006 -14.01 -38.97 15.26
CA LEU A 1006 -14.19 -37.75 16.04
C LEU A 1006 -13.00 -37.41 16.95
N THR A 1007 -12.17 -38.39 17.33
CA THR A 1007 -10.96 -38.16 18.13
C THR A 1007 -9.88 -37.43 17.33
N GLU A 1008 -9.96 -37.44 15.99
CA GLU A 1008 -9.12 -36.65 15.09
C GLU A 1008 -9.78 -35.33 14.68
N VAL A 1009 -11.07 -35.37 14.32
CA VAL A 1009 -11.80 -34.21 13.77
C VAL A 1009 -11.97 -33.09 14.80
N ILE A 1010 -12.36 -33.41 16.05
CA ILE A 1010 -12.64 -32.39 17.07
C ILE A 1010 -11.37 -31.60 17.44
N PRO A 1011 -10.21 -32.22 17.73
CA PRO A 1011 -8.97 -31.47 17.96
C PRO A 1011 -8.60 -30.55 16.78
N GLU A 1012 -8.78 -31.02 15.54
CA GLU A 1012 -8.48 -30.23 14.34
C GLU A 1012 -9.37 -28.98 14.29
N LEU A 1013 -10.68 -29.12 14.51
CA LEU A 1013 -11.64 -28.01 14.56
C LEU A 1013 -11.29 -26.99 15.65
N VAL A 1014 -10.92 -27.44 16.85
CA VAL A 1014 -10.60 -26.58 18.01
C VAL A 1014 -9.27 -25.84 17.85
N SER A 1015 -8.27 -26.46 17.20
CA SER A 1015 -6.87 -26.01 17.17
C SER A 1015 -6.63 -24.52 16.83
N ASN A 1016 -7.48 -23.95 15.97
CA ASN A 1016 -7.41 -22.55 15.52
C ASN A 1016 -8.61 -21.71 15.98
N GLN A 1017 -9.49 -22.27 16.81
CA GLN A 1017 -10.71 -21.63 17.32
C GLN A 1017 -10.65 -21.33 18.81
N HIS A 1018 -9.53 -21.68 19.46
CA HIS A 1018 -9.29 -21.43 20.87
C HIS A 1018 -8.27 -20.31 21.10
N VAL A 1019 -8.42 -19.60 22.21
CA VAL A 1019 -7.41 -18.67 22.73
C VAL A 1019 -7.17 -18.98 24.22
N PRO A 1020 -5.91 -18.98 24.70
CA PRO A 1020 -5.61 -19.18 26.12
C PRO A 1020 -6.23 -18.10 27.03
N PHE A 1021 -6.78 -18.53 28.17
CA PHE A 1021 -7.37 -17.63 29.16
C PHE A 1021 -6.41 -16.54 29.68
N LEU A 1022 -5.15 -16.94 29.96
CA LEU A 1022 -4.14 -16.08 30.59
C LEU A 1022 -3.35 -15.26 29.55
N ALA A 1023 -3.17 -13.95 29.78
CA ALA A 1023 -2.40 -13.08 28.88
C ALA A 1023 -0.96 -13.57 28.66
N ALA A 1024 -0.31 -14.11 29.70
CA ALA A 1024 1.04 -14.68 29.62
C ALA A 1024 1.18 -15.90 28.69
N LEU A 1025 0.07 -16.55 28.31
CA LEU A 1025 0.02 -17.64 27.35
C LEU A 1025 -0.38 -17.16 25.94
N ARG A 1026 -1.01 -15.99 25.83
CA ARG A 1026 -1.43 -15.36 24.58
C ARG A 1026 -0.30 -14.57 23.92
N TYR A 1027 0.46 -13.82 24.73
CA TYR A 1027 1.42 -12.81 24.27
C TYR A 1027 2.87 -13.21 24.46
N LYS A 1028 3.74 -12.70 23.58
CA LYS A 1028 5.18 -12.70 23.81
C LYS A 1028 5.54 -11.69 24.91
N GLU A 1029 6.65 -11.95 25.60
CA GLU A 1029 7.09 -11.14 26.74
C GLU A 1029 7.22 -9.64 26.42
N SER A 1030 7.71 -9.30 25.22
CA SER A 1030 7.81 -7.91 24.77
C SER A 1030 6.45 -7.21 24.66
N ALA A 1031 5.41 -7.92 24.21
CA ALA A 1031 4.07 -7.38 24.07
C ALA A 1031 3.39 -7.21 25.44
N ILE A 1032 3.65 -8.11 26.39
CA ILE A 1032 3.17 -7.98 27.77
C ILE A 1032 3.70 -6.67 28.37
N LYS A 1033 5.03 -6.47 28.29
CA LYS A 1033 5.70 -5.31 28.88
C LYS A 1033 5.38 -3.99 28.18
N LYS A 1034 5.31 -3.98 26.84
CA LYS A 1034 5.20 -2.74 26.05
C LYS A 1034 3.77 -2.36 25.65
N LYS A 1035 2.83 -3.30 25.66
CA LYS A 1035 1.46 -3.08 25.17
C LYS A 1035 0.42 -3.44 26.21
N ARG A 1036 0.40 -4.68 26.70
CA ARG A 1036 -0.63 -5.15 27.65
C ARG A 1036 -0.67 -4.32 28.93
N ALA A 1037 0.48 -4.02 29.52
CA ALA A 1037 0.55 -3.16 30.70
C ALA A 1037 -0.05 -1.76 30.48
N VAL A 1038 0.15 -1.18 29.29
CA VAL A 1038 -0.43 0.12 28.92
C VAL A 1038 -1.95 0.01 28.79
N TRP A 1039 -2.46 -1.06 28.17
CA TRP A 1039 -3.90 -1.33 28.07
C TRP A 1039 -4.56 -1.46 29.45
N GLU A 1040 -3.94 -2.19 30.38
CA GLU A 1040 -4.46 -2.36 31.74
C GLU A 1040 -4.50 -1.04 32.50
N GLN A 1041 -3.46 -0.20 32.37
CA GLN A 1041 -3.45 1.14 32.94
C GLN A 1041 -4.57 2.02 32.35
N VAL A 1042 -4.80 1.95 31.03
CA VAL A 1042 -5.88 2.68 30.37
C VAL A 1042 -7.25 2.23 30.90
N TRP A 1043 -7.50 0.93 31.05
CA TRP A 1043 -8.76 0.45 31.62
C TRP A 1043 -8.99 0.89 33.05
N GLU A 1044 -7.95 0.94 33.87
CA GLU A 1044 -8.07 1.42 35.24
C GLU A 1044 -8.42 2.92 35.30
N GLN A 1045 -7.77 3.73 34.47
CA GLN A 1045 -8.12 5.15 34.34
C GLN A 1045 -9.54 5.34 33.78
N GLN A 1046 -9.98 4.47 32.85
CA GLN A 1046 -11.34 4.50 32.35
C GLN A 1046 -12.38 4.19 33.45
N ARG A 1047 -12.08 3.24 34.36
CA ARG A 1047 -12.93 2.96 35.53
C ARG A 1047 -12.97 4.14 36.49
N ALA A 1048 -11.83 4.80 36.73
CA ALA A 1048 -11.78 6.01 37.55
C ALA A 1048 -12.60 7.16 36.94
N GLU A 1049 -12.54 7.33 35.61
CA GLU A 1049 -13.39 8.29 34.86
C GLU A 1049 -14.89 8.00 35.10
N ASP A 1050 -15.29 6.73 35.05
CA ASP A 1050 -16.69 6.30 35.25
C ASP A 1050 -17.15 6.49 36.70
N ALA A 1051 -16.28 6.16 37.67
CA ALA A 1051 -16.58 6.34 39.10
C ALA A 1051 -16.77 7.82 39.47
N ALA A 1052 -15.92 8.70 38.94
CA ALA A 1052 -16.07 10.15 39.12
C ALA A 1052 -17.37 10.67 38.51
N ALA A 1053 -17.71 10.21 37.30
CA ALA A 1053 -18.97 10.56 36.64
C ALA A 1053 -20.20 10.07 37.42
N ALA A 1054 -20.19 8.83 37.93
CA ALA A 1054 -21.26 8.26 38.75
C ALA A 1054 -21.43 8.99 40.10
N ALA A 1055 -20.33 9.52 40.65
CA ALA A 1055 -20.35 10.36 41.85
C ALA A 1055 -20.84 11.80 41.61
N GLY A 1056 -21.07 12.19 40.36
CA GLY A 1056 -21.50 13.53 39.97
C GLY A 1056 -20.37 14.56 39.84
N ASP A 1057 -19.10 14.14 39.93
CA ASP A 1057 -17.92 14.99 39.76
C ASP A 1057 -17.49 15.02 38.29
N LEU A 1058 -18.19 15.82 37.51
CA LEU A 1058 -17.94 15.94 36.07
C LEU A 1058 -16.57 16.60 35.77
N GLU A 1059 -16.08 17.48 36.64
CA GLU A 1059 -14.79 18.17 36.44
C GLU A 1059 -13.64 17.17 36.59
N GLU A 1060 -13.62 16.37 37.65
CA GLU A 1060 -12.60 15.34 37.84
C GLU A 1060 -12.72 14.23 36.77
N SER A 1061 -13.94 13.84 36.37
CA SER A 1061 -14.14 12.88 35.28
C SER A 1061 -13.52 13.38 33.96
N LEU A 1062 -13.75 14.63 33.57
CA LEU A 1062 -13.16 15.24 32.37
C LEU A 1062 -11.64 15.35 32.47
N LYS A 1063 -11.11 15.67 33.65
CA LYS A 1063 -9.66 15.74 33.90
C LYS A 1063 -8.98 14.38 33.79
N ILE A 1064 -9.58 13.33 34.36
CA ILE A 1064 -9.11 11.95 34.19
C ILE A 1064 -9.15 11.57 32.71
N ARG A 1065 -10.30 11.80 32.05
CA ARG A 1065 -10.52 11.54 30.63
C ARG A 1065 -9.42 12.11 29.74
N ASP A 1066 -9.07 13.38 29.95
CA ASP A 1066 -8.09 14.10 29.14
C ASP A 1066 -6.64 13.66 29.42
N SER A 1067 -6.41 12.93 30.51
CA SER A 1067 -5.11 12.36 30.87
C SER A 1067 -4.86 10.94 30.33
N ILE A 1068 -5.90 10.25 29.83
CA ILE A 1068 -5.78 8.85 29.40
C ILE A 1068 -5.00 8.75 28.08
N PRO A 1069 -3.88 8.02 28.01
CA PRO A 1069 -3.13 7.86 26.76
C PRO A 1069 -3.86 6.92 25.79
N VAL A 1070 -3.61 7.06 24.48
CA VAL A 1070 -4.08 6.10 23.49
C VAL A 1070 -3.21 4.84 23.56
N PRO A 1071 -3.78 3.65 23.85
CA PRO A 1071 -2.98 2.44 23.96
C PRO A 1071 -2.48 1.96 22.58
N PRO A 1072 -1.29 1.32 22.51
CA PRO A 1072 -0.74 0.81 21.26
C PRO A 1072 -1.51 -0.41 20.74
N LYS A 1073 -1.74 -0.49 19.42
CA LYS A 1073 -2.35 -1.67 18.78
C LYS A 1073 -1.42 -2.88 18.77
N TYR A 1074 -1.98 -4.07 18.85
CA TYR A 1074 -1.28 -5.34 18.64
C TYR A 1074 -1.05 -5.63 17.16
N VAL A 1075 0.00 -6.38 16.85
CA VAL A 1075 0.31 -6.95 15.54
C VAL A 1075 0.49 -8.46 15.67
N THR A 1076 0.41 -9.22 14.57
CA THR A 1076 0.57 -10.69 14.59
C THR A 1076 1.83 -11.16 15.33
N GLY A 1077 2.93 -10.38 15.23
CA GLY A 1077 4.19 -10.67 15.89
C GLY A 1077 4.17 -10.59 17.42
N ASP A 1078 3.15 -9.96 18.02
CA ASP A 1078 2.98 -9.83 19.48
C ASP A 1078 2.39 -11.09 20.13
N PHE A 1079 1.65 -11.89 19.36
CA PHE A 1079 1.00 -13.10 19.83
C PHE A 1079 1.96 -14.30 19.78
N VAL A 1080 1.74 -15.28 20.65
CA VAL A 1080 2.49 -16.55 20.65
C VAL A 1080 2.18 -17.38 19.41
N LYS A 1081 0.91 -17.39 18.95
CA LYS A 1081 0.49 -18.05 17.72
C LYS A 1081 -0.23 -17.08 16.77
N PRO A 1082 -0.08 -17.23 15.44
CA PRO A 1082 -0.84 -16.45 14.47
C PRO A 1082 -2.36 -16.64 14.59
N SER A 1083 -2.84 -17.84 14.95
CA SER A 1083 -4.27 -18.10 15.16
C SER A 1083 -4.86 -17.25 16.28
N TYR A 1084 -4.12 -16.97 17.35
CA TYR A 1084 -4.57 -16.09 18.43
C TYR A 1084 -4.74 -14.64 17.91
N ALA A 1085 -3.79 -14.18 17.10
CA ALA A 1085 -3.88 -12.86 16.47
C ALA A 1085 -5.09 -12.76 15.53
N ALA A 1086 -5.39 -13.82 14.77
CA ALA A 1086 -6.55 -13.86 13.88
C ALA A 1086 -7.88 -13.76 14.66
N GLN A 1087 -7.96 -14.39 15.84
CA GLN A 1087 -9.16 -14.36 16.70
C GLN A 1087 -9.28 -13.05 17.52
N ARG A 1088 -8.18 -12.33 17.76
CA ARG A 1088 -8.16 -11.17 18.67
C ARG A 1088 -7.98 -9.81 17.97
N GLY A 1089 -7.37 -9.77 16.79
CA GLY A 1089 -7.14 -8.53 16.05
C GLY A 1089 -6.19 -7.55 16.75
N GLY A 1090 -6.10 -6.31 16.23
CA GLY A 1090 -5.18 -5.29 16.73
C GLY A 1090 -5.60 -4.63 18.05
N LEU A 1091 -6.84 -4.86 18.50
CA LEU A 1091 -7.40 -4.30 19.74
C LEU A 1091 -7.65 -5.37 20.83
N ASP A 1092 -7.21 -6.61 20.64
CA ASP A 1092 -7.46 -7.75 21.55
C ASP A 1092 -8.95 -8.00 21.86
N VAL A 1093 -9.80 -7.92 20.85
CA VAL A 1093 -11.23 -8.17 20.99
C VAL A 1093 -11.50 -9.68 21.03
N PRO A 1094 -12.16 -10.24 22.07
CA PRO A 1094 -12.40 -11.69 22.18
C PRO A 1094 -13.40 -12.16 21.13
N LYS A 1095 -12.94 -12.76 20.03
CA LYS A 1095 -13.79 -13.36 18.98
C LYS A 1095 -13.62 -14.87 18.84
N GLU A 1096 -12.76 -15.51 19.64
CA GLU A 1096 -12.60 -16.96 19.63
C GLU A 1096 -13.87 -17.71 20.05
N ARG A 1097 -14.00 -18.98 19.63
CA ARG A 1097 -15.13 -19.85 19.99
C ARG A 1097 -14.91 -20.54 21.35
N PHE A 1098 -13.66 -20.85 21.67
CA PHE A 1098 -13.30 -21.61 22.86
C PHE A 1098 -12.17 -20.96 23.67
N ILE A 1099 -12.18 -21.16 24.98
CA ILE A 1099 -11.13 -20.73 25.90
C ILE A 1099 -10.34 -21.97 26.29
N SER A 1100 -9.04 -22.00 26.02
CA SER A 1100 -8.20 -23.11 26.49
C SER A 1100 -7.58 -22.77 27.84
N TYR A 1101 -7.81 -23.63 28.83
CA TYR A 1101 -7.17 -23.55 30.14
C TYR A 1101 -5.89 -24.37 30.16
N SER A 1102 -5.00 -24.13 29.19
CA SER A 1102 -3.91 -25.04 28.89
C SER A 1102 -2.70 -24.35 28.26
N ARG A 1103 -1.55 -25.03 28.33
CA ARG A 1103 -0.27 -24.54 27.81
C ARG A 1103 0.01 -25.04 26.39
N THR A 1104 -0.44 -26.25 26.06
CA THR A 1104 -0.35 -26.89 24.74
C THR A 1104 -1.48 -27.90 24.64
N LEU A 1105 -2.44 -27.74 23.72
CA LEU A 1105 -3.59 -28.66 23.48
C LEU A 1105 -3.25 -30.14 23.17
N SER A 1106 -2.01 -30.56 23.38
CA SER A 1106 -1.48 -31.90 23.12
C SER A 1106 -1.58 -32.85 24.32
N ASN A 1107 -2.23 -32.47 25.43
CA ASN A 1107 -2.34 -33.31 26.63
C ASN A 1107 -3.82 -33.69 26.90
N PRO A 1108 -4.17 -34.98 26.99
CA PRO A 1108 -5.55 -35.47 27.14
C PRO A 1108 -6.28 -35.04 28.43
N THR A 1109 -5.60 -34.35 29.37
CA THR A 1109 -6.15 -33.90 30.66
C THR A 1109 -6.45 -32.39 30.72
N GLU A 1110 -6.43 -31.69 29.58
CA GLU A 1110 -6.59 -30.23 29.52
C GLU A 1110 -8.04 -29.80 29.26
N PHE A 1111 -8.49 -28.78 30.00
CA PHE A 1111 -9.86 -28.27 29.94
C PHE A 1111 -10.04 -27.16 28.89
N LEU A 1112 -11.14 -27.27 28.16
CA LEU A 1112 -11.71 -26.29 27.25
C LEU A 1112 -12.93 -25.64 27.91
N GLY A 1113 -13.09 -24.34 27.72
CA GLY A 1113 -14.30 -23.59 28.05
C GLY A 1113 -14.90 -22.93 26.83
N TRP A 1114 -16.09 -22.35 27.00
CA TRP A 1114 -16.81 -21.65 25.93
C TRP A 1114 -16.49 -20.16 25.91
N GLY A 1115 -16.22 -19.61 24.73
CA GLY A 1115 -15.92 -18.18 24.56
C GLY A 1115 -17.12 -17.25 24.78
N GLY A 1116 -18.34 -17.79 24.96
CA GLY A 1116 -19.56 -17.02 25.22
C GLY A 1116 -19.82 -16.75 26.70
N TRP A 1117 -19.04 -17.35 27.61
CA TRP A 1117 -19.14 -17.08 29.04
C TRP A 1117 -18.80 -15.62 29.34
N ASP A 1118 -19.58 -15.00 30.22
CA ASP A 1118 -19.21 -13.70 30.79
C ASP A 1118 -18.06 -13.82 31.80
N HIS A 1119 -17.61 -12.69 32.33
CA HIS A 1119 -16.44 -12.67 33.22
C HIS A 1119 -16.69 -13.41 34.54
N GLN A 1120 -17.92 -13.43 35.05
CA GLN A 1120 -18.28 -14.15 36.27
C GLN A 1120 -18.33 -15.65 36.00
N GLU A 1121 -18.91 -16.07 34.87
CA GLU A 1121 -18.94 -17.47 34.47
C GLU A 1121 -17.52 -18.02 34.21
N GLN A 1122 -16.64 -17.23 33.58
CA GLN A 1122 -15.24 -17.60 33.40
C GLN A 1122 -14.48 -17.72 34.72
N ALA A 1123 -14.77 -16.84 35.70
CA ALA A 1123 -14.17 -16.90 37.03
C ALA A 1123 -14.63 -18.16 37.77
N LEU A 1124 -15.92 -18.47 37.75
CA LEU A 1124 -16.48 -19.70 38.33
C LEU A 1124 -15.88 -20.96 37.69
N ALA A 1125 -15.78 -20.99 36.36
CA ALA A 1125 -15.15 -22.08 35.63
C ALA A 1125 -13.69 -22.31 36.05
N LEU A 1126 -12.93 -21.24 36.34
CA LEU A 1126 -11.56 -21.35 36.86
C LEU A 1126 -11.54 -21.92 38.28
N VAL A 1127 -12.42 -21.46 39.17
CA VAL A 1127 -12.52 -21.99 40.55
C VAL A 1127 -12.81 -23.49 40.54
N LEU A 1128 -13.83 -23.90 39.79
CA LEU A 1128 -14.19 -25.32 39.63
C LEU A 1128 -13.04 -26.14 39.02
N ALA A 1129 -12.32 -25.58 38.06
CA ALA A 1129 -11.16 -26.22 37.45
C ALA A 1129 -9.93 -26.32 38.39
N ILE A 1130 -9.82 -25.43 39.39
CA ILE A 1130 -8.82 -25.52 40.46
C ILE A 1130 -9.21 -26.63 41.45
N GLU A 1131 -10.47 -26.64 41.91
CA GLU A 1131 -10.99 -27.64 42.85
C GLU A 1131 -10.90 -29.07 42.29
N ALA A 1132 -11.35 -29.27 41.05
CA ALA A 1132 -11.28 -30.56 40.38
C ALA A 1132 -9.83 -31.09 40.27
N ARG A 1133 -8.86 -30.19 40.07
CA ARG A 1133 -7.43 -30.57 40.01
C ARG A 1133 -6.85 -30.91 41.37
N LEU A 1134 -7.25 -30.19 42.41
CA LEU A 1134 -6.84 -30.50 43.78
C LEU A 1134 -7.36 -31.87 44.22
N ALA A 1135 -8.58 -32.24 43.82
CA ALA A 1135 -9.17 -33.54 44.10
C ALA A 1135 -8.47 -34.71 43.38
N ALA A 1136 -7.84 -34.47 42.22
CA ALA A 1136 -7.27 -35.51 41.36
C ALA A 1136 -5.89 -36.07 41.79
N ALA A 1137 -5.33 -35.64 42.93
CA ALA A 1137 -4.12 -36.15 43.62
C ALA A 1137 -2.82 -36.35 42.78
N SER A 1138 -2.77 -35.88 41.53
CA SER A 1138 -1.76 -36.27 40.52
C SER A 1138 -0.98 -35.11 39.89
N TRP A 1139 -1.09 -33.88 40.43
CA TRP A 1139 -0.50 -32.68 39.83
C TRP A 1139 0.59 -32.04 40.70
N GLU A 1140 1.71 -31.65 40.08
CA GLU A 1140 2.80 -30.90 40.74
C GLU A 1140 2.32 -29.51 41.20
N GLU A 1141 2.81 -29.09 42.37
CA GLU A 1141 2.49 -27.84 43.09
C GLU A 1141 2.61 -26.56 42.23
N ALA A 1142 3.51 -26.54 41.24
CA ALA A 1142 3.72 -25.44 40.31
C ALA A 1142 2.66 -25.32 39.19
N GLY A 1143 1.71 -26.27 39.10
CA GLY A 1143 0.70 -26.34 38.05
C GLY A 1143 -0.54 -25.45 38.27
N LEU A 1144 -0.81 -25.02 39.50
CA LEU A 1144 -2.02 -24.25 39.86
C LEU A 1144 -1.84 -22.73 39.74
N THR A 1145 -0.62 -22.22 39.88
CA THR A 1145 -0.29 -20.78 39.77
C THR A 1145 -0.89 -20.08 38.53
N PRO A 1146 -0.84 -20.63 37.30
CA PRO A 1146 -1.44 -19.97 36.14
C PRO A 1146 -2.96 -19.82 36.22
N TYR A 1147 -3.68 -20.70 36.91
CA TYR A 1147 -5.13 -20.61 37.09
C TYR A 1147 -5.48 -19.48 38.07
N LEU A 1148 -4.74 -19.40 39.17
CA LEU A 1148 -4.86 -18.29 40.13
C LEU A 1148 -4.49 -16.95 39.48
N ALA A 1149 -3.45 -16.91 38.64
CA ALA A 1149 -3.11 -15.73 37.88
C ALA A 1149 -4.22 -15.32 36.90
N GLY A 1150 -4.88 -16.27 36.25
CA GLY A 1150 -6.01 -15.97 35.36
C GLY A 1150 -7.25 -15.49 36.12
N LEU A 1151 -7.51 -16.05 37.31
CA LEU A 1151 -8.58 -15.57 38.18
C LEU A 1151 -8.31 -14.12 38.62
N LEU A 1152 -7.07 -13.82 39.01
CA LEU A 1152 -6.62 -12.45 39.32
C LEU A 1152 -6.76 -11.50 38.11
N GLU A 1153 -6.45 -11.95 36.89
CA GLU A 1153 -6.65 -11.16 35.66
C GLU A 1153 -8.14 -10.86 35.36
N LEU A 1154 -9.07 -11.72 35.81
CA LEU A 1154 -10.52 -11.56 35.62
C LEU A 1154 -11.18 -10.68 36.69
N LEU A 1155 -10.66 -10.64 37.92
CA LEU A 1155 -11.27 -9.92 39.06
C LEU A 1155 -11.66 -8.46 38.74
N PRO A 1156 -10.84 -7.63 38.06
CA PRO A 1156 -11.23 -6.26 37.72
C PRO A 1156 -12.50 -6.19 36.86
N TRP A 1157 -12.74 -7.18 36.01
CA TRP A 1157 -13.94 -7.25 35.17
C TRP A 1157 -15.15 -7.79 35.92
N VAL A 1158 -14.94 -8.74 36.84
CA VAL A 1158 -16.01 -9.23 37.74
C VAL A 1158 -16.48 -8.09 38.64
N ARG A 1159 -15.58 -7.32 39.27
CA ARG A 1159 -15.93 -6.11 40.04
C ARG A 1159 -16.75 -5.11 39.24
N GLN A 1160 -16.36 -4.89 37.99
CA GLN A 1160 -16.98 -3.88 37.14
C GLN A 1160 -18.39 -4.29 36.68
N TRP A 1161 -18.59 -5.56 36.31
CA TRP A 1161 -19.83 -6.01 35.68
C TRP A 1161 -20.74 -6.87 36.57
N HIS A 1162 -20.21 -7.41 37.66
CA HIS A 1162 -20.85 -8.31 38.62
C HIS A 1162 -20.38 -8.00 40.06
N PRO A 1163 -20.50 -6.74 40.54
CA PRO A 1163 -19.94 -6.32 41.83
C PRO A 1163 -20.43 -7.17 43.02
N ASP A 1164 -21.70 -7.58 43.01
CA ASP A 1164 -22.31 -8.40 44.07
C ASP A 1164 -21.70 -9.82 44.22
N GLN A 1165 -20.86 -10.23 43.28
CA GLN A 1165 -20.20 -11.54 43.25
C GLN A 1165 -18.68 -11.43 43.44
N ALA A 1166 -18.10 -10.23 43.42
CA ALA A 1166 -16.65 -10.03 43.40
C ALA A 1166 -15.99 -10.51 44.70
N ASP A 1167 -16.59 -10.21 45.86
CA ASP A 1167 -16.06 -10.55 47.18
C ASP A 1167 -15.75 -12.04 47.34
N PHE A 1168 -16.61 -12.91 46.80
CA PHE A 1168 -16.41 -14.36 46.82
C PHE A 1168 -15.12 -14.77 46.11
N TYR A 1169 -14.88 -14.27 44.89
CA TYR A 1169 -13.69 -14.64 44.11
C TYR A 1169 -12.41 -14.02 44.68
N GLU A 1170 -12.52 -12.85 45.30
CA GLU A 1170 -11.40 -12.23 46.02
C GLU A 1170 -10.99 -13.04 47.24
N GLU A 1171 -11.96 -13.52 48.02
CA GLU A 1171 -11.71 -14.40 49.15
C GLU A 1171 -11.02 -15.69 48.71
N VAL A 1172 -11.50 -16.31 47.61
CA VAL A 1172 -10.88 -17.51 47.02
C VAL A 1172 -9.42 -17.26 46.62
N VAL A 1173 -9.11 -16.14 45.96
CA VAL A 1173 -7.72 -15.79 45.61
C VAL A 1173 -6.88 -15.56 46.86
N ALA A 1174 -7.41 -14.83 47.84
CA ALA A 1174 -6.71 -14.51 49.09
C ALA A 1174 -6.42 -15.76 49.94
N ASP A 1175 -7.35 -16.70 50.02
CA ASP A 1175 -7.14 -18.00 50.68
C ASP A 1175 -5.98 -18.76 50.03
N TYR A 1176 -5.99 -18.91 48.71
CA TYR A 1176 -4.93 -19.62 48.02
C TYR A 1176 -3.57 -18.89 48.04
N GLN A 1177 -3.57 -17.56 48.12
CA GLN A 1177 -2.36 -16.77 48.32
C GLN A 1177 -1.77 -16.99 49.72
N ARG A 1178 -2.62 -17.02 50.76
CA ARG A 1178 -2.21 -17.33 52.14
C ARG A 1178 -1.66 -18.74 52.27
N ASP A 1179 -2.36 -19.73 51.72
CA ASP A 1179 -1.99 -21.13 51.81
C ASP A 1179 -0.67 -21.46 51.08
N ARG A 1180 -0.28 -20.65 50.08
CA ARG A 1180 0.87 -20.92 49.21
C ARG A 1180 1.94 -19.84 49.18
N GLU A 1181 1.87 -18.85 50.07
CA GLU A 1181 2.82 -17.74 50.18
C GLU A 1181 3.03 -16.99 48.84
N LEU A 1182 1.96 -16.83 48.04
CA LEU A 1182 1.99 -16.13 46.74
C LEU A 1182 1.52 -14.69 46.88
N THR A 1183 2.18 -13.75 46.18
CA THR A 1183 1.74 -12.35 46.08
C THR A 1183 1.03 -12.07 44.74
N ASP A 1184 0.25 -10.99 44.68
CA ASP A 1184 -0.32 -10.47 43.42
C ASP A 1184 0.77 -10.24 42.36
N GLU A 1185 1.92 -9.71 42.77
CA GLU A 1185 3.08 -9.48 41.89
C GLU A 1185 3.59 -10.81 41.32
N ALA A 1186 3.75 -11.83 42.15
CA ALA A 1186 4.18 -13.16 41.71
C ALA A 1186 3.20 -13.80 40.71
N LEU A 1187 1.89 -13.58 40.88
CA LEU A 1187 0.86 -14.05 39.95
C LEU A 1187 0.89 -13.27 38.63
N ARG A 1188 1.00 -11.93 38.66
CA ARG A 1188 1.09 -11.08 37.46
C ARG A 1188 2.39 -11.30 36.67
N ASP A 1189 3.48 -11.59 37.36
CA ASP A 1189 4.79 -11.87 36.76
C ASP A 1189 5.00 -13.32 36.34
N TRP A 1190 4.03 -14.20 36.60
CA TRP A 1190 4.13 -15.60 36.20
C TRP A 1190 4.35 -15.75 34.69
N ARG A 1191 5.35 -16.55 34.30
CA ARG A 1191 5.63 -16.85 32.89
C ARG A 1191 5.78 -18.35 32.64
N PRO A 1192 5.36 -18.84 31.46
CA PRO A 1192 5.53 -20.23 31.07
C PRO A 1192 7.04 -20.62 30.99
N ARG A 1193 7.48 -21.67 31.71
CA ARG A 1193 8.88 -22.18 31.70
C ARG A 1193 9.39 -22.50 30.28
N LYS A 1194 10.42 -21.80 29.75
CA LYS A 1194 10.92 -22.04 28.38
C LYS A 1194 11.09 -23.55 28.08
N PRO A 1195 10.57 -24.07 26.95
CA PRO A 1195 10.78 -25.47 26.60
C PRO A 1195 12.28 -25.74 26.55
N LYS A 1196 12.75 -26.83 27.18
CA LYS A 1196 14.14 -27.27 27.04
C LYS A 1196 14.38 -27.46 25.54
N LYS A 1197 15.36 -26.76 24.96
CA LYS A 1197 15.79 -26.99 23.58
C LYS A 1197 16.08 -28.49 23.45
N LYS A 1198 15.31 -29.19 22.61
CA LYS A 1198 15.63 -30.54 22.17
C LYS A 1198 16.80 -30.48 21.21
#